data_AF-A0A7J3F1Y0-F1
#
_entry.id   AF-A0A7J3F1Y0-F1
#
_cell.length_a   1.000
_cell.length_b   1.000
_cell.length_c   1.000
_cell.angle_alpha   90.00
_cell.angle_beta   90.00
_cell.angle_gamma   90.00
#
_symmetry.space_group_name_H-M   'P 1'
#
loop_
_entity.id
_entity.type
_entity.pdbx_description
1 polymer ?
#
loop_
_entity_poly.entity_id
_entity_poly.type
_entity_poly.pdbx_seq_one_letter_code
_entity_poly.pdbx_strand_id
1 'polypeptide(L)'
;MVMPILVIKTGKFLLKMIFSSLALLLLLFMLISIPLGFQILFFERISEVYTCSSGFLIELLNLRVEVSMGFLFTIFSSAYILCFFIYFKKSLTLRDPKKFFGEEISVWLLRNPLFAIPSLSCLAYFTSKIIHLIEEAYGIPVGQAPVSADPLIAFLQLSISPLIEEVIFRVLPIGVFSATYLLTSLKPNKPKISQKEKMKLLLLIFISPEHGKQIMRLKTVAEYGFLRGISSSECLMVILTSAIFGFSHFASSTTWRAGKIISAFMQGIIMGLAYLAYGFQAPIIIHWFLNYYLYTFNLASFMYPSFAILNELSTYIIALFGSLNLIVIILFGIKSITRSRILSVEVLAQFHKKFGSELKIKYERALSSFRITSLKSIMGSNFAILVLILFSLSLRLLIVNFPSPEPGERYYETGFVFDEVYYVKAARLLFKGESTNHEHPPLVKMLILIGILIFGDNPLGWRFFSILSSSISIGLLYLLMLNIMGNRFKSFSAALLFAFDIMAFNIGQIGMLDAVTLMFILAASIMLVKERYDSSGLLFGLALLCKLSSIFSLGILFFPLAKRIFKNGKIRVKTIFEWLIMAVRIVLMASVVFLVGLWIYDVAYGVFSGSPLNHLNYMFNYHNILRYDDPEKVILPLKWINPLDPFPPEKYYEYYPIAYYGIYTPLWWSIWIITPLSLIEVLREKKIPDFFIFLWITANFLPYTILAYVLHRWVYPFYFCITLPGLYMGLSQCSARFKKPKILLTLLTLVQVLWFIIWFPIKLRLM
;
A
#
# COMPACT_ATOMS: atom_id res chain seq x y z
N MET A 1 -4.06 -56.20 10.13
CA MET A 1 -3.98 -54.84 9.55
C MET A 1 -3.55 -53.77 10.59
N VAL A 2 -2.59 -54.06 11.50
CA VAL A 2 -2.18 -53.16 12.61
C VAL A 2 -0.75 -52.62 12.46
N MET A 3 0.14 -53.33 11.75
CA MET A 3 1.54 -52.94 11.55
C MET A 3 1.77 -51.60 10.81
N PRO A 4 1.05 -51.24 9.73
CA PRO A 4 1.33 -49.99 8.99
C PRO A 4 1.03 -48.74 9.82
N ILE A 5 0.02 -48.80 10.69
CA ILE A 5 -0.42 -47.68 11.53
C ILE A 5 0.56 -47.45 12.68
N LEU A 6 1.13 -48.52 13.24
CA LEU A 6 2.12 -48.44 14.31
C LEU A 6 3.44 -47.84 13.81
N VAL A 7 3.91 -48.24 12.62
CA VAL A 7 5.14 -47.74 11.97
C VAL A 7 5.02 -46.25 11.61
N ILE A 8 3.86 -45.82 11.10
CA ILE A 8 3.63 -44.39 10.78
C ILE A 8 3.55 -43.53 12.04
N LYS A 9 2.94 -44.03 13.13
CA LYS A 9 2.87 -43.32 14.42
C LYS A 9 4.24 -43.22 15.09
N THR A 10 5.02 -44.29 15.08
CA THR A 10 6.39 -44.30 15.63
C THR A 10 7.34 -43.42 14.82
N GLY A 11 7.26 -43.42 13.48
CA GLY A 11 8.05 -42.52 12.64
C GLY A 11 7.76 -41.03 12.86
N LYS A 12 6.48 -40.64 13.00
CA LYS A 12 6.10 -39.25 13.33
C LYS A 12 6.56 -38.83 14.72
N PHE A 13 6.51 -39.74 15.69
CA PHE A 13 6.99 -39.51 17.04
C PHE A 13 8.51 -39.28 17.06
N LEU A 14 9.27 -40.14 16.37
CA LEU A 14 10.72 -40.03 16.26
C LEU A 14 11.14 -38.72 15.59
N LEU A 15 10.45 -38.31 14.52
CA LEU A 15 10.71 -37.04 13.86
C LEU A 15 10.46 -35.85 14.79
N LYS A 16 9.36 -35.85 15.56
CA LYS A 16 9.10 -34.80 16.56
C LYS A 16 10.19 -34.75 17.62
N MET A 17 10.68 -35.90 18.09
CA MET A 17 11.79 -35.95 19.04
C MET A 17 13.06 -35.34 18.46
N ILE A 18 13.43 -35.70 17.24
CA ILE A 18 14.61 -35.12 16.55
C ILE A 18 14.49 -33.60 16.44
N PHE A 19 13.35 -33.09 15.95
CA PHE A 19 13.15 -31.65 15.85
C PHE A 19 13.13 -30.95 17.22
N SER A 20 12.56 -31.58 18.24
CA SER A 20 12.55 -31.05 19.62
C SER A 20 13.97 -30.93 20.15
N SER A 21 14.77 -31.99 20.00
CA SER A 21 16.15 -32.04 20.47
C SER A 21 17.03 -31.03 19.74
N LEU A 22 16.91 -30.91 18.42
CA LEU A 22 17.63 -29.91 17.63
C LEU A 22 17.25 -28.48 18.05
N ALA A 23 15.96 -28.21 18.25
CA ALA A 23 15.50 -26.90 18.69
C ALA A 23 16.00 -26.54 20.10
N LEU A 24 15.97 -27.50 21.05
CA LEU A 24 16.47 -27.29 22.42
C LEU A 24 17.99 -27.12 22.46
N LEU A 25 18.72 -27.91 21.66
CA LEU A 25 20.17 -27.79 21.53
C LEU A 25 20.55 -26.43 20.95
N LEU A 26 19.87 -25.98 19.89
CA LEU A 26 20.12 -24.66 19.32
C LEU A 26 19.78 -23.54 20.32
N LEU A 27 18.69 -23.67 21.06
CA LEU A 27 18.31 -22.71 22.08
C LEU A 27 19.36 -22.61 23.20
N LEU A 28 19.99 -23.73 23.58
CA LEU A 28 21.11 -23.73 24.52
C LEU A 28 22.30 -22.95 23.96
N PHE A 29 22.67 -23.18 22.70
CA PHE A 29 23.75 -22.42 22.04
C PHE A 29 23.43 -20.93 21.98
N MET A 30 22.18 -20.57 21.66
CA MET A 30 21.73 -19.18 21.67
C MET A 30 21.88 -18.54 23.06
N LEU A 31 21.56 -19.26 24.14
CA LEU A 31 21.75 -18.70 25.48
C LEU A 31 23.22 -18.56 25.87
N ILE A 32 24.08 -19.47 25.43
CA ILE A 32 25.53 -19.44 25.71
C ILE A 32 26.22 -18.27 24.98
N SER A 33 25.73 -17.84 23.81
CA SER A 33 26.38 -16.74 23.09
C SER A 33 26.26 -15.39 23.81
N ILE A 34 25.28 -15.21 24.71
CA ILE A 34 25.14 -13.97 25.49
C ILE A 34 26.33 -13.77 26.44
N PRO A 35 26.60 -14.65 27.42
CA PRO A 35 27.77 -14.49 28.30
C PRO A 35 29.09 -14.58 27.53
N LEU A 36 29.14 -15.34 26.44
CA LEU A 36 30.33 -15.41 25.58
C LEU A 36 30.63 -14.05 24.92
N GLY A 37 29.61 -13.31 24.47
CA GLY A 37 29.82 -11.97 23.92
C GLY A 37 30.25 -10.94 24.96
N PHE A 38 29.76 -11.06 26.20
CA PHE A 38 30.30 -10.27 27.33
C PHE A 38 31.77 -10.60 27.60
N GLN A 39 32.13 -11.89 27.56
CA GLN A 39 33.52 -12.33 27.71
C GLN A 39 34.41 -11.67 26.65
N ILE A 40 34.02 -11.78 25.38
CA ILE A 40 34.79 -11.23 24.25
C ILE A 40 34.91 -9.71 24.31
N LEU A 41 33.84 -8.99 24.65
CA LEU A 41 33.87 -7.52 24.59
C LEU A 41 34.59 -6.87 25.77
N PHE A 42 34.49 -7.43 26.98
CA PHE A 42 35.05 -6.81 28.18
C PHE A 42 36.43 -7.31 28.57
N PHE A 43 36.76 -8.56 28.23
CA PHE A 43 37.97 -9.22 28.73
C PHE A 43 38.97 -9.53 27.63
N GLU A 44 38.57 -9.54 26.36
CA GLU A 44 39.46 -9.78 25.23
C GLU A 44 39.77 -8.50 24.46
N ARG A 45 40.96 -8.43 23.87
CA ARG A 45 41.39 -7.29 23.04
C ARG A 45 41.10 -7.58 21.57
N ILE A 46 39.87 -7.28 21.15
CA ILE A 46 39.41 -7.48 19.77
C ILE A 46 39.63 -6.28 18.84
N SER A 47 40.11 -5.15 19.35
CA SER A 47 40.46 -3.95 18.58
C SER A 47 41.84 -3.44 18.97
N GLU A 48 42.59 -2.96 17.99
CA GLU A 48 43.88 -2.31 18.21
C GLU A 48 43.70 -0.84 18.67
N VAL A 49 42.59 -0.21 18.29
CA VAL A 49 42.35 1.23 18.42
C VAL A 49 41.37 1.57 19.54
N TYR A 50 40.34 0.74 19.74
CA TYR A 50 39.23 1.01 20.65
C TYR A 50 39.18 0.02 21.81
N THR A 51 38.58 0.45 22.91
CA THR A 51 38.31 -0.38 24.09
C THR A 51 36.84 -0.26 24.49
N CYS A 52 36.37 -1.09 25.40
CA CYS A 52 35.01 -0.98 25.93
C CYS A 52 34.73 0.37 26.63
N SER A 53 35.79 1.07 27.07
CA SER A 53 35.70 2.41 27.67
C SER A 53 35.66 3.55 26.65
N SER A 54 36.00 3.27 25.38
CA SER A 54 35.98 4.27 24.32
C SER A 54 34.59 4.86 24.14
N GLY A 55 34.54 6.18 23.93
CA GLY A 55 33.28 6.89 23.68
C GLY A 55 32.72 6.57 22.30
N PHE A 56 31.39 6.42 22.25
CA PHE A 56 30.60 6.25 21.05
C PHE A 56 29.59 7.40 20.97
N LEU A 57 29.67 8.19 19.91
CA LEU A 57 28.80 9.35 19.73
C LEU A 57 27.42 8.92 19.26
N ILE A 58 26.39 9.31 20.00
CA ILE A 58 24.99 9.18 19.60
C ILE A 58 24.43 10.58 19.33
N GLU A 59 23.95 10.80 18.11
CA GLU A 59 23.20 12.00 17.74
C GLU A 59 21.70 11.72 17.80
N LEU A 60 21.00 12.45 18.67
CA LEU A 60 19.53 12.40 18.78
C LEU A 60 18.98 13.82 18.83
N LEU A 61 18.21 14.23 17.81
CA LEU A 61 17.53 15.54 17.78
C LEU A 61 18.49 16.73 18.06
N ASN A 62 19.66 16.74 17.41
CA ASN A 62 20.75 17.72 17.59
C ASN A 62 21.43 17.71 18.97
N LEU A 63 21.10 16.77 19.85
CA LEU A 63 21.87 16.49 21.06
C LEU A 63 22.93 15.44 20.76
N ARG A 64 24.19 15.79 21.04
CA ARG A 64 25.34 14.90 20.95
C ARG A 64 25.61 14.35 22.34
N VAL A 65 25.38 13.06 22.53
CA VAL A 65 25.69 12.37 23.78
C VAL A 65 26.75 11.32 23.49
N GLU A 66 27.88 11.43 24.17
CA GLU A 66 28.94 10.44 24.10
C GLU A 66 28.73 9.40 25.20
N VAL A 67 28.72 8.13 24.82
CA VAL A 67 28.43 7.01 25.71
C VAL A 67 29.48 5.93 25.49
N SER A 68 30.02 5.32 26.57
CA SER A 68 31.02 4.26 26.40
C SER A 68 30.45 3.06 25.63
N MET A 69 31.25 2.48 24.74
CA MET A 69 30.85 1.32 23.93
C MET A 69 30.39 0.13 24.78
N GLY A 70 31.07 -0.16 25.90
CA GLY A 70 30.71 -1.24 26.82
C GLY A 70 29.36 -1.02 27.50
N PHE A 71 29.05 0.22 27.89
CA PHE A 71 27.74 0.56 28.44
C PHE A 71 26.63 0.36 27.41
N LEU A 72 26.83 0.83 26.16
CA LEU A 72 25.88 0.59 25.09
C LEU A 72 25.66 -0.90 24.85
N PHE A 73 26.75 -1.67 24.71
CA PHE A 73 26.65 -3.12 24.54
C PHE A 73 25.86 -3.78 25.67
N THR A 74 26.10 -3.36 26.92
CA THR A 74 25.40 -3.91 28.09
C THR A 74 23.90 -3.62 28.04
N ILE A 75 23.49 -2.42 27.63
CA ILE A 75 22.07 -2.07 27.48
C ILE A 75 21.40 -2.97 26.44
N PHE A 76 21.97 -3.09 25.25
CA PHE A 76 21.36 -3.88 24.17
C PHE A 76 21.37 -5.38 24.50
N SER A 77 22.45 -5.90 25.09
CA SER A 77 22.52 -7.28 25.58
C SER A 77 21.50 -7.56 26.68
N SER A 78 21.27 -6.61 27.59
CA SER A 78 20.21 -6.71 28.61
C SER A 78 18.81 -6.74 27.98
N ALA A 79 18.58 -6.00 26.90
CA ALA A 79 17.33 -6.05 26.15
C ALA A 79 17.10 -7.44 25.52
N TYR A 80 18.15 -8.10 25.00
CA TYR A 80 18.05 -9.47 24.49
C TYR A 80 17.72 -10.48 25.60
N ILE A 81 18.36 -10.37 26.77
CA ILE A 81 18.03 -11.21 27.94
C ILE A 81 16.56 -11.04 28.32
N LEU A 82 16.05 -9.81 28.32
CA LEU A 82 14.64 -9.54 28.57
C LEU A 82 13.73 -10.17 27.51
N CYS A 83 14.09 -10.08 26.23
CA CYS A 83 13.36 -10.74 25.15
C CYS A 83 13.29 -12.26 25.34
N PHE A 84 14.40 -12.91 25.68
CA PHE A 84 14.44 -14.33 26.02
C PHE A 84 13.59 -14.66 27.26
N PHE A 85 13.63 -13.84 28.29
CA PHE A 85 12.79 -14.03 29.48
C PHE A 85 11.30 -13.98 29.15
N ILE A 86 10.85 -12.97 28.39
CA ILE A 86 9.47 -12.85 27.91
C ILE A 86 9.09 -14.08 27.08
N TYR A 87 10.00 -14.51 26.20
CA TYR A 87 9.85 -15.69 25.37
C TYR A 87 9.67 -16.99 26.18
N PHE A 88 10.51 -17.24 27.18
CA PHE A 88 10.40 -18.42 28.05
C PHE A 88 9.11 -18.43 28.86
N LYS A 89 8.77 -17.28 29.45
CA LYS A 89 7.52 -17.12 30.23
C LYS A 89 6.30 -17.51 29.39
N LYS A 90 6.23 -17.05 28.15
CA LYS A 90 5.13 -17.35 27.22
C LYS A 90 5.10 -18.82 26.80
N SER A 91 6.25 -19.47 26.73
CA SER A 91 6.35 -20.88 26.34
C SER A 91 5.92 -21.85 27.43
N LEU A 92 6.23 -21.54 28.70
CA LEU A 92 5.81 -22.33 29.86
C LEU A 92 4.29 -22.41 30.01
N THR A 93 3.58 -21.34 29.64
CA THR A 93 2.11 -21.26 29.71
C THR A 93 1.38 -22.07 28.63
N LEU A 94 2.05 -22.54 27.57
CA LEU A 94 1.43 -23.20 26.41
C LEU A 94 1.65 -24.73 26.37
N ARG A 95 2.16 -25.33 27.47
CA ARG A 95 2.38 -26.78 27.57
C ARG A 95 1.07 -27.55 27.71
N ASP A 96 0.69 -28.25 26.64
CA ASP A 96 -0.32 -29.32 26.69
C ASP A 96 0.31 -30.65 26.21
N PRO A 97 0.76 -31.52 27.13
CA PRO A 97 1.45 -32.77 26.78
C PRO A 97 0.58 -33.73 25.96
N LYS A 98 -0.76 -33.60 26.03
CA LYS A 98 -1.68 -34.46 25.28
C LYS A 98 -1.64 -34.20 23.77
N LYS A 99 -1.19 -33.01 23.34
CA LYS A 99 -1.18 -32.61 21.91
C LYS A 99 0.08 -33.05 21.17
N PHE A 100 1.11 -33.51 21.88
CA PHE A 100 2.34 -34.06 21.30
C PHE A 100 2.07 -35.25 20.37
N PHE A 101 1.07 -36.08 20.69
CA PHE A 101 0.79 -37.31 19.93
C PHE A 101 -0.20 -37.13 18.76
N GLY A 102 -0.94 -36.01 18.69
CA GLY A 102 -2.05 -35.83 17.74
C GLY A 102 -1.83 -34.84 16.59
N GLU A 103 -1.00 -33.81 16.78
CA GLU A 103 -0.85 -32.72 15.78
C GLU A 103 0.16 -33.07 14.66
N GLU A 104 0.04 -32.45 13.48
CA GLU A 104 1.08 -32.50 12.46
C GLU A 104 2.37 -31.82 12.94
N ILE A 105 3.54 -32.26 12.46
CA ILE A 105 4.85 -31.73 12.88
C ILE A 105 4.97 -30.22 12.61
N SER A 106 4.54 -29.74 11.44
CA SER A 106 4.58 -28.31 11.08
C SER A 106 3.75 -27.44 12.04
N VAL A 107 2.55 -27.91 12.38
CA VAL A 107 1.66 -27.24 13.33
C VAL A 107 2.25 -27.27 14.74
N TRP A 108 2.78 -28.41 15.16
CA TRP A 108 3.36 -28.59 16.49
C TRP A 108 4.58 -27.69 16.73
N LEU A 109 5.51 -27.63 15.77
CA LEU A 109 6.71 -26.78 15.84
C LEU A 109 6.37 -25.31 15.97
N LEU A 110 5.43 -24.83 15.14
CA LEU A 110 5.04 -23.43 15.13
C LEU A 110 4.09 -23.08 16.29
N ARG A 111 3.42 -24.04 16.91
CA ARG A 111 2.47 -23.74 18.00
C ARG A 111 3.16 -23.44 19.32
N ASN A 112 4.30 -24.08 19.58
CA ASN A 112 5.06 -23.86 20.79
C ASN A 112 6.22 -22.89 20.53
N PRO A 113 6.26 -21.69 21.15
CA PRO A 113 7.33 -20.74 20.91
C PRO A 113 8.72 -21.33 21.20
N LEU A 114 8.85 -22.25 22.18
CA LEU A 114 10.11 -22.97 22.50
C LEU A 114 10.78 -23.62 21.28
N PHE A 115 9.97 -24.08 20.31
CA PHE A 115 10.48 -24.70 19.09
C PHE A 115 10.39 -23.76 17.90
N ALA A 116 9.37 -22.89 17.87
CA ALA A 116 9.12 -22.00 16.75
C ALA A 116 10.28 -21.01 16.51
N ILE A 117 10.83 -20.39 17.55
CA ILE A 117 11.87 -19.35 17.37
C ILE A 117 13.20 -19.94 16.87
N PRO A 118 13.74 -21.02 17.47
CA PRO A 118 14.89 -21.73 16.89
C PRO A 118 14.64 -22.19 15.45
N SER A 119 13.46 -22.78 15.17
CA SER A 119 13.08 -23.20 13.82
C SER A 119 13.05 -22.05 12.81
N LEU A 120 12.39 -20.94 13.15
CA LEU A 120 12.26 -19.77 12.26
C LEU A 120 13.60 -19.06 12.06
N SER A 121 14.48 -19.06 13.06
CA SER A 121 15.84 -18.49 12.98
C SER A 121 16.71 -19.30 12.01
N CYS A 122 16.71 -20.63 12.14
CA CYS A 122 17.39 -21.52 11.19
C CYS A 122 16.80 -21.44 9.78
N LEU A 123 15.48 -21.37 9.66
CA LEU A 123 14.81 -21.22 8.37
C LEU A 123 15.23 -19.90 7.70
N ALA A 124 15.21 -18.78 8.43
CA ALA A 124 15.62 -17.48 7.91
C ALA A 124 17.08 -17.47 7.43
N TYR A 125 17.99 -18.08 8.22
CA TYR A 125 19.39 -18.20 7.84
C TYR A 125 19.58 -19.09 6.60
N PHE A 126 19.01 -20.29 6.62
CA PHE A 126 19.20 -21.28 5.56
C PHE A 126 18.57 -20.82 4.24
N THR A 127 17.36 -20.25 4.28
CA THR A 127 16.72 -19.66 3.10
C THR A 127 17.53 -18.49 2.54
N SER A 128 18.09 -17.62 3.39
CA SER A 128 18.98 -16.55 2.92
C SER A 128 20.21 -17.11 2.21
N LYS A 129 20.85 -18.15 2.74
CA LYS A 129 22.04 -18.76 2.13
C LYS A 129 21.72 -19.41 0.78
N ILE A 130 20.58 -20.11 0.66
CA ILE A 130 20.14 -20.66 -0.63
C ILE A 130 19.91 -19.54 -1.65
N ILE A 131 19.23 -18.46 -1.24
CA ILE A 131 18.96 -17.33 -2.13
C ILE A 131 20.27 -16.70 -2.62
N HIS A 132 21.23 -16.46 -1.72
CA HIS A 132 22.55 -15.94 -2.08
C HIS A 132 23.29 -16.84 -3.06
N LEU A 133 23.30 -18.15 -2.81
CA LEU A 133 23.95 -19.12 -3.71
C LEU A 133 23.33 -19.09 -5.11
N ILE A 134 22.00 -18.97 -5.20
CA ILE A 134 21.30 -18.86 -6.48
C ILE A 134 21.65 -17.53 -7.14
N GLU A 135 21.52 -16.40 -6.44
CA GLU A 135 21.79 -15.08 -7.00
C GLU A 135 23.23 -14.94 -7.50
N GLU A 136 24.22 -15.40 -6.73
CA GLU A 136 25.62 -15.39 -7.14
C GLU A 136 25.87 -16.29 -8.35
N ALA A 137 25.23 -17.47 -8.42
CA ALA A 137 25.31 -18.35 -9.58
C ALA A 137 24.74 -17.73 -10.87
N TYR A 138 23.79 -16.79 -10.74
CA TYR A 138 23.23 -16.01 -11.85
C TYR A 138 23.90 -14.63 -12.03
N GLY A 139 25.03 -14.38 -11.37
CA GLY A 139 25.81 -13.14 -11.53
C GLY A 139 25.19 -11.91 -10.85
N ILE A 140 24.26 -12.09 -9.91
CA ILE A 140 23.65 -11.02 -9.11
C ILE A 140 24.45 -10.90 -7.80
N PRO A 141 25.34 -9.90 -7.65
CA PRO A 141 26.18 -9.81 -6.46
C PRO A 141 25.34 -9.49 -5.23
N VAL A 142 25.61 -10.18 -4.13
CA VAL A 142 24.99 -9.91 -2.82
C VAL A 142 25.69 -8.75 -2.12
N GLY A 143 27.02 -8.65 -2.25
CA GLY A 143 27.84 -7.67 -1.55
C GLY A 143 28.21 -8.11 -0.14
N GLN A 144 28.75 -7.18 0.67
CA GLN A 144 29.18 -7.44 2.05
C GLN A 144 28.40 -6.56 3.04
N ALA A 145 28.33 -7.01 4.29
CA ALA A 145 27.73 -6.22 5.36
C ALA A 145 28.51 -4.90 5.57
N PRO A 146 27.82 -3.73 5.70
CA PRO A 146 28.45 -2.42 5.94
C PRO A 146 28.88 -2.28 7.39
N VAL A 147 29.58 -3.28 7.91
CA VAL A 147 30.15 -3.26 9.26
C VAL A 147 31.56 -2.70 9.19
N SER A 148 31.99 -2.04 10.26
CA SER A 148 33.37 -1.55 10.38
C SER A 148 34.39 -2.68 10.14
N ALA A 149 35.56 -2.35 9.59
CA ALA A 149 36.69 -3.27 9.57
C ALA A 149 37.20 -3.57 10.99
N ASP A 150 36.98 -2.65 11.93
CA ASP A 150 37.30 -2.84 13.34
C ASP A 150 36.31 -3.83 13.99
N PRO A 151 36.77 -4.96 14.55
CA PRO A 151 35.89 -6.00 15.10
C PRO A 151 35.06 -5.54 16.30
N LEU A 152 35.56 -4.61 17.13
CA LEU A 152 34.81 -4.08 18.28
C LEU A 152 33.64 -3.22 17.80
N ILE A 153 33.89 -2.32 16.84
CA ILE A 153 32.84 -1.48 16.26
C ILE A 153 31.83 -2.34 15.49
N ALA A 154 32.30 -3.30 14.69
CA ALA A 154 31.43 -4.24 13.98
C ALA A 154 30.55 -5.03 14.94
N PHE A 155 31.11 -5.53 16.03
CA PHE A 155 30.36 -6.29 17.03
C PHE A 155 29.30 -5.41 17.70
N LEU A 156 29.65 -4.18 18.06
CA LEU A 156 28.71 -3.23 18.66
C LEU A 156 27.57 -2.88 17.68
N GLN A 157 27.86 -2.61 16.41
CA GLN A 157 26.85 -2.34 15.39
C GLN A 157 25.89 -3.52 15.19
N LEU A 158 26.41 -4.74 15.06
CA LEU A 158 25.62 -5.96 14.92
C LEU A 158 24.81 -6.29 16.18
N SER A 159 25.25 -5.81 17.35
CA SER A 159 24.51 -5.91 18.61
C SER A 159 23.39 -4.89 18.73
N ILE A 160 23.47 -3.74 18.05
CA ILE A 160 22.48 -2.66 18.11
C ILE A 160 21.40 -2.83 17.03
N SER A 161 21.81 -3.15 15.79
CA SER A 161 20.95 -3.22 14.60
C SER A 161 19.64 -3.98 14.81
N PRO A 162 19.65 -5.22 15.36
CA PRO A 162 18.43 -6.01 15.48
C PRO A 162 17.33 -5.27 16.23
N LEU A 163 17.63 -4.65 17.37
CA LEU A 163 16.64 -3.94 18.15
C LEU A 163 16.07 -2.73 17.39
N ILE A 164 16.94 -1.91 16.78
CA ILE A 164 16.54 -0.69 16.08
C ILE A 164 15.72 -1.02 14.83
N GLU A 165 16.22 -1.91 13.99
CA GLU A 165 15.60 -2.29 12.73
C GLU A 165 14.26 -2.99 12.95
N GLU A 166 14.14 -3.87 13.95
CA GLU A 166 12.88 -4.50 14.28
C GLU A 166 11.82 -3.49 14.74
N VAL A 167 12.22 -2.49 15.52
CA VAL A 167 11.31 -1.43 15.94
C VAL A 167 10.83 -0.61 14.73
N ILE A 168 11.75 -0.20 13.85
CA ILE A 168 11.45 0.67 12.70
C ILE A 168 10.63 -0.06 11.63
N PHE A 169 11.03 -1.27 11.25
CA PHE A 169 10.46 -1.94 10.08
C PHE A 169 9.28 -2.84 10.42
N ARG A 170 9.10 -3.25 11.68
CA ARG A 170 8.08 -4.23 12.06
C ARG A 170 7.22 -3.77 13.23
N VAL A 171 7.78 -3.63 14.42
CA VAL A 171 7.00 -3.37 15.65
C VAL A 171 6.18 -2.09 15.50
N LEU A 172 6.77 -1.01 15.01
CA LEU A 172 6.07 0.26 14.83
C LEU A 172 5.06 0.20 13.66
N PRO A 173 5.42 -0.09 12.40
CA PRO A 173 4.47 -0.03 11.28
C PRO A 173 3.38 -1.10 11.38
N ILE A 174 3.73 -2.37 11.67
CA ILE A 174 2.75 -3.44 11.83
C ILE A 174 1.98 -3.24 13.14
N GLY A 175 2.61 -2.78 14.23
CA GLY A 175 1.92 -2.51 15.50
C GLY A 175 0.91 -1.38 15.39
N VAL A 176 1.25 -0.25 14.76
CA VAL A 176 0.33 0.86 14.46
C VAL A 176 -0.81 0.35 13.58
N PHE A 177 -0.49 -0.42 12.53
CA PHE A 177 -1.49 -1.01 11.65
C PHE A 177 -2.45 -1.94 12.42
N SER A 178 -1.93 -2.90 13.18
CA SER A 178 -2.74 -3.84 13.97
C SER A 178 -3.54 -3.12 15.05
N ALA A 179 -2.96 -2.13 15.72
CA ALA A 179 -3.65 -1.30 16.71
C ALA A 179 -4.85 -0.58 16.10
N THR A 180 -4.64 0.06 14.95
CA THR A 180 -5.70 0.78 14.24
C THR A 180 -6.74 -0.17 13.65
N TYR A 181 -6.33 -1.32 13.13
CA TYR A 181 -7.21 -2.38 12.63
C TYR A 181 -8.15 -2.90 13.71
N LEU A 182 -7.60 -3.21 14.89
CA LEU A 182 -8.37 -3.77 16.00
C LEU A 182 -9.34 -2.76 16.59
N LEU A 183 -8.92 -1.50 16.72
CA LEU A 183 -9.79 -0.43 17.23
C LEU A 183 -10.93 -0.05 16.27
N THR A 184 -10.68 -0.11 14.96
CA THR A 184 -11.73 0.15 13.96
C THR A 184 -12.65 -1.05 13.72
N SER A 185 -12.21 -2.27 14.05
CA SER A 185 -13.02 -3.50 13.94
C SER A 185 -13.95 -3.73 15.15
N LEU A 186 -13.95 -2.83 16.13
CA LEU A 186 -14.88 -2.86 17.27
C LEU A 186 -16.31 -2.60 16.81
N LYS A 187 -17.13 -3.65 16.72
CA LYS A 187 -18.58 -3.52 16.50
C LYS A 187 -19.23 -2.69 17.63
N PRO A 188 -20.23 -1.85 17.31
CA PRO A 188 -20.89 -0.95 18.28
C PRO A 188 -21.64 -1.67 19.42
N ASN A 189 -21.94 -2.97 19.28
CA ASN A 189 -22.69 -3.77 20.26
C ASN A 189 -21.82 -4.50 21.30
N LYS A 190 -20.51 -4.20 21.39
CA LYS A 190 -19.64 -4.73 22.45
C LYS A 190 -19.63 -3.79 23.67
N PRO A 191 -19.44 -4.32 24.90
CA PRO A 191 -19.43 -3.51 26.11
C PRO A 191 -18.45 -2.34 25.99
N LYS A 192 -18.82 -1.18 26.58
CA LYS A 192 -17.99 0.03 26.58
C LYS A 192 -16.67 -0.25 27.32
N ILE A 193 -15.63 -0.61 26.57
CA ILE A 193 -14.25 -0.68 27.08
C ILE A 193 -13.86 0.72 27.57
N SER A 194 -13.41 0.84 28.81
CA SER A 194 -12.95 2.09 29.41
C SER A 194 -11.74 2.67 28.67
N GLN A 195 -11.48 3.96 28.79
CA GLN A 195 -10.33 4.59 28.11
C GLN A 195 -8.99 4.01 28.59
N LYS A 196 -8.90 3.66 29.88
CA LYS A 196 -7.74 2.98 30.48
C LYS A 196 -7.52 1.59 29.87
N GLU A 197 -8.58 0.81 29.70
CA GLU A 197 -8.50 -0.51 29.06
C GLU A 197 -8.16 -0.41 27.57
N LYS A 198 -8.65 0.61 26.86
CA LYS A 198 -8.26 0.87 25.46
C LYS A 198 -6.77 1.18 25.33
N MET A 199 -6.21 2.01 26.22
CA MET A 199 -4.78 2.30 26.23
C MET A 199 -3.96 1.05 26.57
N LYS A 200 -4.39 0.27 27.56
CA LYS A 200 -3.75 -1.03 27.87
C LYS A 200 -3.79 -1.99 26.69
N LEU A 201 -4.94 -2.07 26.00
CA LEU A 201 -5.09 -2.91 24.81
C LEU A 201 -4.20 -2.41 23.66
N LEU A 202 -4.10 -1.10 23.45
CA LEU A 202 -3.20 -0.51 22.46
C LEU A 202 -1.75 -0.91 22.73
N LEU A 203 -1.25 -0.69 23.94
CA LEU A 203 0.11 -1.09 24.33
C LEU A 203 0.30 -2.61 24.19
N LEU A 204 -0.70 -3.40 24.58
CA LEU A 204 -0.66 -4.85 24.42
C LEU A 204 -0.57 -5.28 22.96
N ILE A 205 -1.19 -4.56 22.02
CA ILE A 205 -1.14 -4.89 20.59
C ILE A 205 0.27 -4.72 20.03
N PHE A 206 1.01 -3.68 20.45
CA PHE A 206 2.42 -3.53 20.09
C PHE A 206 3.30 -4.63 20.68
N ILE A 207 2.96 -5.11 21.88
CA ILE A 207 3.72 -6.18 22.54
C ILE A 207 3.36 -7.55 21.95
N SER A 208 2.09 -7.80 21.69
CA SER A 208 1.53 -9.09 21.28
C SER A 208 0.23 -8.90 20.49
N PRO A 209 0.33 -8.72 19.15
CA PRO A 209 -0.83 -8.60 18.27
C PRO A 209 -1.82 -9.76 18.42
N GLU A 210 -1.29 -10.97 18.59
CA GLU A 210 -2.05 -12.19 18.84
C GLU A 210 -2.93 -12.09 20.09
N HIS A 211 -2.37 -11.62 21.23
CA HIS A 211 -3.16 -11.48 22.46
C HIS A 211 -4.22 -10.39 22.31
N GLY A 212 -3.89 -9.30 21.61
CA GLY A 212 -4.87 -8.29 21.22
C GLY A 212 -6.05 -8.89 20.44
N LYS A 213 -5.77 -9.76 19.46
CA LYS A 213 -6.80 -10.48 18.68
C LYS A 213 -7.64 -11.42 19.55
N GLN A 214 -7.03 -12.16 20.48
CA GLN A 214 -7.72 -13.07 21.40
C GLN A 214 -8.71 -12.33 22.31
N ILE A 215 -8.28 -11.25 22.96
CA ILE A 215 -9.15 -10.41 23.81
C ILE A 215 -10.35 -9.89 22.99
N MET A 216 -10.10 -9.59 21.71
CA MET A 216 -11.09 -9.04 20.80
C MET A 216 -11.96 -10.11 20.12
N ARG A 217 -11.73 -11.40 20.40
CA ARG A 217 -12.39 -12.56 19.77
C ARG A 217 -12.32 -12.53 18.25
N LEU A 218 -11.16 -12.15 17.70
CA LEU A 218 -10.86 -12.25 16.27
C LEU A 218 -10.13 -13.55 15.98
N LYS A 219 -10.00 -13.90 14.69
CA LYS A 219 -9.23 -15.07 14.28
C LYS A 219 -7.77 -14.90 14.67
N THR A 220 -7.20 -15.92 15.29
CA THR A 220 -5.84 -15.93 15.84
C THR A 220 -5.01 -17.02 15.17
N VAL A 221 -3.69 -16.85 15.16
CA VAL A 221 -2.77 -17.85 14.60
C VAL A 221 -2.81 -19.13 15.44
N ALA A 222 -2.95 -19.02 16.75
CA ALA A 222 -2.99 -20.15 17.67
C ALA A 222 -4.21 -21.08 17.45
N GLU A 223 -5.36 -20.52 17.05
CA GLU A 223 -6.60 -21.29 16.81
C GLU A 223 -6.76 -21.72 15.35
N TYR A 224 -6.41 -20.85 14.40
CA TYR A 224 -6.71 -21.05 12.97
C TYR A 224 -5.47 -21.29 12.10
N GLY A 225 -4.26 -21.24 12.66
CA GLY A 225 -2.99 -21.33 11.94
C GLY A 225 -2.66 -20.06 11.15
N PHE A 226 -1.44 -19.98 10.58
CA PHE A 226 -0.96 -18.80 9.86
C PHE A 226 -1.84 -18.41 8.65
N LEU A 227 -2.35 -19.40 7.90
CA LEU A 227 -3.13 -19.16 6.68
C LEU A 227 -4.52 -18.54 6.93
N ARG A 228 -5.14 -18.82 8.09
CA ARG A 228 -6.52 -18.38 8.39
C ARG A 228 -6.62 -17.45 9.60
N GLY A 229 -5.58 -17.44 10.45
CA GLY A 229 -5.46 -16.59 11.65
C GLY A 229 -4.88 -15.20 11.38
N ILE A 230 -4.32 -14.98 10.19
CA ILE A 230 -3.84 -13.68 9.72
C ILE A 230 -4.84 -13.15 8.70
N SER A 231 -5.33 -11.92 8.91
CA SER A 231 -6.22 -11.25 7.98
C SER A 231 -5.49 -10.86 6.68
N SER A 232 -6.23 -10.72 5.58
CA SER A 232 -5.65 -10.28 4.31
C SER A 232 -4.92 -8.94 4.43
N SER A 233 -5.41 -8.04 5.29
CA SER A 233 -4.78 -6.73 5.51
C SER A 233 -3.50 -6.82 6.35
N GLU A 234 -3.45 -7.69 7.37
CA GLU A 234 -2.20 -7.96 8.12
C GLU A 234 -1.16 -8.62 7.22
N CYS A 235 -1.56 -9.57 6.37
CA CYS A 235 -0.69 -10.24 5.40
C CYS A 235 -0.09 -9.22 4.42
N LEU A 236 -0.93 -8.33 3.89
CA LEU A 236 -0.48 -7.24 3.04
C LEU A 236 0.55 -6.35 3.76
N MET A 237 0.30 -5.96 5.01
CA MET A 237 1.24 -5.15 5.78
C MET A 237 2.59 -5.87 6.02
N VAL A 238 2.58 -7.17 6.30
CA VAL A 238 3.81 -7.97 6.45
C VAL A 238 4.60 -7.99 5.15
N ILE A 239 3.94 -8.28 4.02
CA ILE A 239 4.61 -8.29 2.70
C ILE A 239 5.25 -6.93 2.42
N LEU A 240 4.50 -5.86 2.64
CA LEU A 240 4.97 -4.53 2.28
C LEU A 240 6.11 -4.04 3.19
N THR A 241 6.02 -4.25 4.51
CA THR A 241 7.12 -3.91 5.44
C THR A 241 8.37 -4.74 5.19
N SER A 242 8.20 -6.00 4.78
CA SER A 242 9.30 -6.87 4.37
C SER A 242 9.98 -6.36 3.09
N ALA A 243 9.21 -5.84 2.13
CA ALA A 243 9.75 -5.24 0.91
C ALA A 243 10.60 -4.00 1.23
N ILE A 244 10.08 -3.12 2.08
CA ILE A 244 10.82 -1.93 2.54
C ILE A 244 12.09 -2.35 3.30
N PHE A 245 12.01 -3.37 4.16
CA PHE A 245 13.16 -3.90 4.89
C PHE A 245 14.24 -4.46 3.96
N GLY A 246 13.87 -5.35 3.03
CA GLY A 246 14.80 -5.91 2.06
C GLY A 246 15.46 -4.86 1.19
N PHE A 247 14.69 -3.83 0.82
CA PHE A 247 15.19 -2.71 0.05
C PHE A 247 16.16 -1.82 0.84
N SER A 248 15.84 -1.50 2.10
CA SER A 248 16.67 -0.63 2.94
C SER A 248 18.12 -1.12 3.05
N HIS A 249 18.34 -2.44 3.01
CA HIS A 249 19.67 -3.04 3.04
C HIS A 249 20.51 -2.68 1.81
N PHE A 250 19.89 -2.56 0.64
CA PHE A 250 20.56 -2.09 -0.57
C PHE A 250 20.69 -0.56 -0.60
N ALA A 251 19.68 0.17 -0.13
CA ALA A 251 19.62 1.63 -0.25
C ALA A 251 20.52 2.39 0.74
N SER A 252 20.63 1.88 1.97
CA SER A 252 21.31 2.55 3.08
C SER A 252 22.79 2.18 3.19
N SER A 253 23.26 1.22 2.39
CA SER A 253 24.63 0.74 2.43
C SER A 253 25.35 0.96 1.11
N THR A 254 26.65 1.23 1.18
CA THR A 254 27.53 1.30 0.02
C THR A 254 28.09 -0.08 -0.37
N THR A 255 27.96 -1.07 0.51
CA THR A 255 28.60 -2.40 0.38
C THR A 255 27.63 -3.52 0.01
N TRP A 256 26.35 -3.47 0.41
CA TRP A 256 25.36 -4.43 -0.09
C TRP A 256 25.00 -4.11 -1.54
N ARG A 257 24.72 -5.16 -2.30
CA ARG A 257 24.35 -5.10 -3.71
C ARG A 257 22.97 -5.72 -3.91
N ALA A 258 22.50 -5.75 -5.15
CA ALA A 258 21.12 -6.12 -5.49
C ALA A 258 20.70 -7.51 -4.95
N GLY A 259 21.62 -8.48 -4.87
CA GLY A 259 21.32 -9.81 -4.31
C GLY A 259 20.96 -9.80 -2.82
N LYS A 260 21.27 -8.73 -2.07
CA LYS A 260 20.84 -8.67 -0.67
C LYS A 260 19.32 -8.50 -0.52
N ILE A 261 18.64 -7.99 -1.54
CA ILE A 261 17.23 -7.59 -1.44
C ILE A 261 16.31 -8.78 -1.18
N ILE A 262 16.38 -9.85 -1.99
CA ILE A 262 15.43 -10.97 -1.92
C ILE A 262 15.62 -11.75 -0.62
N SER A 263 16.87 -11.97 -0.23
CA SER A 263 17.21 -12.63 1.02
C SER A 263 16.71 -11.84 2.25
N ALA A 264 16.94 -10.52 2.29
CA ALA A 264 16.46 -9.67 3.37
C ALA A 264 14.93 -9.52 3.36
N PHE A 265 14.28 -9.50 2.19
CA PHE A 265 12.82 -9.56 2.05
C PHE A 265 12.24 -10.83 2.69
N MET A 266 12.82 -11.99 2.38
CA MET A 266 12.38 -13.27 2.95
C MET A 266 12.58 -13.35 4.47
N GLN A 267 13.71 -12.83 4.97
CA GLN A 267 13.93 -12.66 6.42
C GLN A 267 12.86 -11.76 7.03
N GLY A 268 12.52 -10.66 6.33
CA GLY A 268 11.45 -9.75 6.73
C GLY A 268 10.09 -10.42 6.86
N ILE A 269 9.72 -11.30 5.92
CA ILE A 269 8.45 -12.05 5.97
C ILE A 269 8.43 -12.94 7.21
N ILE A 270 9.51 -13.71 7.44
CA ILE A 270 9.60 -14.62 8.58
C ILE A 270 9.45 -13.86 9.90
N MET A 271 10.17 -12.74 10.04
CA MET A 271 10.10 -11.88 11.22
C MET A 271 8.73 -11.21 11.38
N GLY A 272 8.12 -10.70 10.31
CA GLY A 272 6.80 -10.07 10.35
C GLY A 272 5.69 -11.06 10.74
N LEU A 273 5.74 -12.29 10.23
CA LEU A 273 4.84 -13.36 10.65
C LEU A 273 5.09 -13.78 12.11
N ALA A 274 6.35 -13.88 12.53
CA ALA A 274 6.71 -14.18 13.91
C ALA A 274 6.22 -13.10 14.88
N TYR A 275 6.26 -11.82 14.50
CA TYR A 275 5.72 -10.71 15.28
C TYR A 275 4.22 -10.89 15.53
N LEU A 276 3.45 -11.14 14.46
CA LEU A 276 2.00 -11.30 14.56
C LEU A 276 1.60 -12.51 15.43
N ALA A 277 2.36 -13.60 15.40
CA ALA A 277 2.05 -14.82 16.12
C ALA A 277 2.58 -14.84 17.57
N TYR A 278 3.80 -14.37 17.80
CA TYR A 278 4.51 -14.57 19.07
C TYR A 278 4.79 -13.26 19.83
N GLY A 279 4.65 -12.09 19.22
CA GLY A 279 4.89 -10.79 19.85
C GLY A 279 6.24 -10.16 19.48
N PHE A 280 6.49 -8.94 19.95
CA PHE A 280 7.62 -8.08 19.52
C PHE A 280 9.00 -8.70 19.76
N GLN A 281 9.14 -9.52 20.80
CA GLN A 281 10.40 -10.17 21.15
C GLN A 281 10.82 -11.24 20.14
N ALA A 282 9.87 -11.85 19.43
CA ALA A 282 10.14 -12.93 18.49
C ALA A 282 11.00 -12.50 17.29
N PRO A 283 10.63 -11.46 16.52
CA PRO A 283 11.46 -11.02 15.41
C PRO A 283 12.80 -10.44 15.89
N ILE A 284 12.86 -9.83 17.09
CA ILE A 284 14.12 -9.35 17.69
C ILE A 284 15.07 -10.50 17.94
N ILE A 285 14.61 -11.63 18.50
CA ILE A 285 15.45 -12.81 18.73
C ILE A 285 15.90 -13.43 17.40
N ILE A 286 15.01 -13.50 16.40
CA ILE A 286 15.36 -14.03 15.06
C ILE A 286 16.42 -13.15 14.39
N HIS A 287 16.29 -11.83 14.46
CA HIS A 287 17.27 -10.92 13.86
C HIS A 287 18.58 -10.93 14.66
N TRP A 288 18.51 -10.90 15.99
CA TRP A 288 19.67 -11.06 16.86
C TRP A 288 20.44 -12.35 16.56
N PHE A 289 19.72 -13.43 16.26
CA PHE A 289 20.34 -14.69 15.84
C PHE A 289 21.14 -14.53 14.53
N LEU A 290 20.60 -13.81 13.54
CA LEU A 290 21.25 -13.59 12.24
C LEU A 290 22.47 -12.65 12.33
N ASN A 291 22.53 -11.80 13.35
CA ASN A 291 23.61 -10.81 13.51
C ASN A 291 24.55 -11.20 14.65
N TYR A 292 24.13 -10.96 15.89
CA TYR A 292 24.94 -11.13 17.09
C TYR A 292 25.40 -12.57 17.31
N TYR A 293 24.49 -13.54 17.24
CA TYR A 293 24.81 -14.93 17.59
C TYR A 293 25.88 -15.51 16.66
N LEU A 294 25.70 -15.37 15.34
CA LEU A 294 26.64 -15.89 14.35
C LEU A 294 28.01 -15.20 14.48
N TYR A 295 28.02 -13.89 14.69
CA TYR A 295 29.26 -13.13 14.83
C TYR A 295 30.01 -13.47 16.13
N THR A 296 29.28 -13.68 17.24
CA THR A 296 29.86 -14.05 18.54
C THR A 296 30.60 -15.38 18.45
N PHE A 297 30.00 -16.41 17.87
CA PHE A 297 30.64 -17.72 17.73
C PHE A 297 31.84 -17.69 16.78
N ASN A 298 31.80 -16.85 15.75
CA ASN A 298 32.93 -16.63 14.85
C ASN A 298 34.11 -15.95 15.58
N LEU A 299 33.86 -14.86 16.29
CA LEU A 299 34.87 -14.19 17.11
C LEU A 299 35.42 -15.12 18.21
N ALA A 300 34.55 -15.89 18.87
CA ALA A 300 34.97 -16.84 19.89
C ALA A 300 35.93 -17.90 19.34
N SER A 301 35.69 -18.42 18.14
CA SER A 301 36.59 -19.39 17.51
C SER A 301 37.95 -18.81 17.15
N PHE A 302 38.00 -17.51 16.86
CA PHE A 302 39.24 -16.80 16.55
C PHE A 302 40.07 -16.52 17.82
N MET A 303 39.40 -16.17 18.92
CA MET A 303 40.05 -15.87 20.21
C MET A 303 40.43 -17.14 20.99
N TYR A 304 39.55 -18.15 20.95
CA TYR A 304 39.72 -19.39 21.68
C TYR A 304 39.66 -20.57 20.70
N PRO A 305 40.81 -21.17 20.33
CA PRO A 305 40.84 -22.29 19.40
C PRO A 305 39.95 -23.48 19.82
N SER A 306 39.72 -23.66 21.12
CA SER A 306 38.80 -24.67 21.68
C SER A 306 37.33 -24.47 21.27
N PHE A 307 36.94 -23.25 20.89
CA PHE A 307 35.60 -22.92 20.39
C PHE A 307 35.42 -23.15 18.89
N ALA A 308 36.49 -23.46 18.12
CA ALA A 308 36.37 -23.73 16.69
C ALA A 308 35.42 -24.90 16.39
N ILE A 309 35.56 -26.00 17.14
CA ILE A 309 34.68 -27.19 17.02
C ILE A 309 33.23 -26.81 17.35
N LEU A 310 33.01 -25.97 18.37
CA LEU A 310 31.67 -25.53 18.76
C LEU A 310 31.03 -24.61 17.68
N ASN A 311 31.81 -23.74 17.05
CA ASN A 311 31.35 -22.88 15.96
C ASN A 311 30.98 -23.70 14.71
N GLU A 312 31.80 -24.69 14.34
CA GLU A 312 31.48 -25.61 13.25
C GLU A 312 30.23 -26.43 13.55
N LEU A 313 30.15 -27.02 14.74
CA LEU A 313 28.98 -27.78 15.19
C LEU A 313 27.70 -26.93 15.16
N SER A 314 27.77 -25.71 15.67
CA SER A 314 26.68 -24.72 15.57
C SER A 314 26.24 -24.51 14.12
N THR A 315 27.19 -24.29 13.21
CA THR A 315 26.92 -24.08 11.79
C THR A 315 26.25 -25.29 11.14
N TYR A 316 26.73 -26.50 11.43
CA TYR A 316 26.13 -27.74 10.92
C TYR A 316 24.73 -27.97 11.46
N ILE A 317 24.49 -27.74 12.76
CA ILE A 317 23.15 -27.83 13.37
C ILE A 317 22.20 -26.85 12.70
N ILE A 318 22.64 -25.62 12.43
CA ILE A 318 21.81 -24.59 11.80
C ILE A 318 21.43 -24.99 10.37
N ALA A 319 22.38 -25.51 9.59
CA ALA A 319 22.14 -25.97 8.22
C ALA A 319 21.21 -27.20 8.18
N LEU A 320 21.48 -28.20 9.04
CA LEU A 320 20.66 -29.40 9.15
C LEU A 320 19.23 -29.03 9.57
N PHE A 321 19.09 -28.24 10.63
CA PHE A 321 17.77 -27.88 11.14
C PHE A 321 17.02 -26.96 10.18
N GLY A 322 17.71 -26.00 9.54
CA GLY A 322 17.14 -25.14 8.51
C GLY A 322 16.62 -25.91 7.29
N SER A 323 17.41 -26.87 6.77
CA SER A 323 17.00 -27.70 5.63
C SER A 323 15.80 -28.60 5.96
N LEU A 324 15.78 -29.20 7.15
CA LEU A 324 14.64 -30.00 7.63
C LEU A 324 13.36 -29.16 7.76
N ASN A 325 13.46 -27.94 8.31
CA ASN A 325 12.31 -27.02 8.40
C ASN A 325 11.80 -26.62 6.99
N LEU A 326 12.70 -26.36 6.04
CA LEU A 326 12.33 -26.03 4.66
C LEU A 326 11.59 -27.19 3.97
N ILE A 327 12.09 -28.42 4.12
CA ILE A 327 11.45 -29.63 3.58
C ILE A 327 10.04 -29.79 4.17
N VAL A 328 9.87 -29.60 5.48
CA VAL A 328 8.54 -29.68 6.13
C VAL A 328 7.58 -28.63 5.56
N ILE A 329 8.04 -27.41 5.31
CA ILE A 329 7.22 -26.35 4.71
C ILE A 329 6.85 -26.68 3.26
N ILE A 330 7.80 -27.17 2.45
CA ILE A 330 7.54 -27.57 1.06
C ILE A 330 6.53 -28.71 1.02
N LEU A 331 6.71 -29.75 1.84
CA LEU A 331 5.79 -30.89 1.92
C LEU A 331 4.40 -30.46 2.40
N PHE A 332 4.32 -29.54 3.37
CA PHE A 332 3.05 -28.97 3.82
C PHE A 332 2.40 -28.13 2.71
N GLY A 333 3.18 -27.34 1.97
CA GLY A 333 2.74 -26.56 0.81
C GLY A 333 2.17 -27.46 -0.29
N ILE A 334 2.91 -28.50 -0.70
CA ILE A 334 2.48 -29.50 -1.68
C ILE A 334 1.21 -30.21 -1.20
N LYS A 335 1.14 -30.60 0.07
CA LYS A 335 -0.05 -31.20 0.68
C LYS A 335 -1.24 -30.25 0.68
N SER A 336 -1.01 -28.97 0.96
CA SER A 336 -2.05 -27.94 0.92
C SER A 336 -2.56 -27.69 -0.49
N ILE A 337 -1.67 -27.66 -1.49
CA ILE A 337 -2.00 -27.49 -2.91
C ILE A 337 -2.70 -28.73 -3.47
N THR A 338 -2.26 -29.94 -3.12
CA THR A 338 -2.91 -31.20 -3.54
C THR A 338 -4.26 -31.38 -2.83
N ARG A 339 -4.36 -31.04 -1.54
CA ARG A 339 -5.63 -31.04 -0.82
C ARG A 339 -6.56 -29.94 -1.30
N SER A 340 -6.06 -28.78 -1.72
CA SER A 340 -6.87 -27.75 -2.38
C SER A 340 -7.20 -28.10 -3.82
N ARG A 341 -6.39 -28.92 -4.52
CA ARG A 341 -6.71 -29.48 -5.83
C ARG A 341 -7.78 -30.56 -5.73
N ILE A 342 -7.68 -31.48 -4.76
CA ILE A 342 -8.70 -32.51 -4.47
C ILE A 342 -9.97 -31.85 -3.92
N LEU A 343 -9.86 -30.90 -2.98
CA LEU A 343 -11.01 -30.07 -2.60
C LEU A 343 -11.49 -29.28 -3.80
N SER A 344 -10.66 -28.73 -4.68
CA SER A 344 -11.16 -28.01 -5.84
C SER A 344 -11.75 -28.95 -6.87
N VAL A 345 -11.38 -30.23 -6.96
CA VAL A 345 -11.97 -31.22 -7.88
C VAL A 345 -13.25 -31.80 -7.30
N GLU A 346 -13.34 -32.01 -5.98
CA GLU A 346 -14.60 -32.37 -5.28
C GLU A 346 -15.53 -31.17 -5.11
N VAL A 347 -15.00 -29.96 -4.92
CA VAL A 347 -15.73 -28.68 -4.90
C VAL A 347 -16.00 -28.22 -6.32
N LEU A 348 -15.22 -28.59 -7.36
CA LEU A 348 -15.55 -28.42 -8.78
C LEU A 348 -16.50 -29.52 -9.25
N ALA A 349 -16.50 -30.72 -8.68
CA ALA A 349 -17.48 -31.77 -9.01
C ALA A 349 -18.79 -31.53 -8.25
N GLN A 350 -18.74 -31.08 -6.99
CA GLN A 350 -19.87 -30.55 -6.25
C GLN A 350 -20.27 -29.17 -6.76
N PHE A 351 -19.39 -28.28 -7.24
CA PHE A 351 -19.79 -27.09 -7.99
C PHE A 351 -20.39 -27.56 -9.31
N HIS A 352 -19.81 -28.44 -10.09
CA HIS A 352 -20.41 -28.80 -11.38
C HIS A 352 -21.79 -29.47 -11.19
N LYS A 353 -22.00 -30.27 -10.14
CA LYS A 353 -23.33 -30.77 -9.73
C LYS A 353 -24.23 -29.70 -9.08
N LYS A 354 -23.72 -28.84 -8.21
CA LYS A 354 -24.46 -27.82 -7.43
C LYS A 354 -24.61 -26.51 -8.17
N PHE A 355 -23.59 -25.99 -8.83
CA PHE A 355 -23.62 -24.96 -9.88
C PHE A 355 -24.39 -25.45 -11.12
N GLY A 356 -24.34 -26.73 -11.51
CA GLY A 356 -25.20 -27.26 -12.58
C GLY A 356 -26.68 -27.29 -12.19
N SER A 357 -27.01 -27.77 -10.99
CA SER A 357 -28.40 -27.77 -10.48
C SER A 357 -28.87 -26.41 -9.97
N GLU A 358 -28.02 -25.59 -9.35
CA GLU A 358 -28.31 -24.21 -8.94
C GLU A 358 -28.26 -23.24 -10.11
N LEU A 359 -27.46 -23.42 -11.18
CA LEU A 359 -27.69 -22.69 -12.43
C LEU A 359 -28.92 -23.21 -13.10
N LYS A 360 -29.21 -24.51 -13.18
CA LYS A 360 -30.47 -24.93 -13.81
C LYS A 360 -31.68 -24.40 -13.05
N ILE A 361 -31.65 -24.38 -11.71
CA ILE A 361 -32.68 -23.78 -10.86
C ILE A 361 -32.62 -22.24 -10.88
N LYS A 362 -31.45 -21.58 -10.91
CA LYS A 362 -31.32 -20.11 -11.06
C LYS A 362 -31.60 -19.66 -12.48
N TYR A 363 -31.45 -20.49 -13.49
CA TYR A 363 -31.64 -20.22 -14.90
C TYR A 363 -33.08 -20.53 -15.27
N GLU A 364 -33.71 -21.55 -14.69
CA GLU A 364 -35.17 -21.76 -14.72
C GLU A 364 -35.89 -20.77 -13.81
N ARG A 365 -35.34 -20.37 -12.64
CA ARG A 365 -35.81 -19.19 -11.88
C ARG A 365 -35.47 -17.87 -12.56
N ALA A 366 -34.35 -17.74 -13.27
CA ALA A 366 -34.02 -16.53 -14.01
C ALA A 366 -34.88 -16.45 -15.26
N LEU A 367 -35.20 -17.54 -15.95
CA LEU A 367 -36.14 -17.59 -17.08
C LEU A 367 -37.59 -17.44 -16.64
N SER A 368 -38.00 -18.04 -15.52
CA SER A 368 -39.35 -17.83 -14.97
C SER A 368 -39.49 -16.46 -14.31
N SER A 369 -38.44 -15.92 -13.69
CA SER A 369 -38.38 -14.51 -13.27
C SER A 369 -38.21 -13.56 -14.45
N PHE A 370 -37.56 -13.92 -15.57
CA PHE A 370 -37.49 -13.11 -16.79
C PHE A 370 -38.82 -13.14 -17.55
N ARG A 371 -39.54 -14.26 -17.53
CA ARG A 371 -40.89 -14.35 -18.11
C ARG A 371 -41.94 -13.63 -17.26
N ILE A 372 -41.65 -13.30 -15.99
CA ILE A 372 -42.63 -12.68 -15.07
C ILE A 372 -42.19 -11.32 -14.49
N THR A 373 -40.94 -10.88 -14.66
CA THR A 373 -40.55 -9.46 -14.48
C THR A 373 -40.58 -8.75 -15.81
N SER A 374 -41.72 -8.11 -16.08
CA SER A 374 -41.89 -7.20 -17.20
C SER A 374 -40.66 -6.29 -17.40
N LEU A 375 -40.27 -6.09 -18.66
CA LEU A 375 -39.21 -5.18 -19.12
C LEU A 375 -39.22 -3.78 -18.45
N LYS A 376 -40.33 -3.37 -17.82
CA LYS A 376 -40.44 -2.13 -17.02
C LYS A 376 -39.53 -2.07 -15.78
N SER A 377 -39.13 -3.20 -15.19
CA SER A 377 -38.30 -3.22 -13.96
C SER A 377 -36.82 -2.88 -14.20
N ILE A 378 -36.30 -3.21 -15.39
CA ILE A 378 -34.93 -2.89 -15.83
C ILE A 378 -34.81 -1.42 -16.28
N MET A 379 -35.93 -0.75 -16.59
CA MET A 379 -36.00 0.66 -17.01
C MET A 379 -35.85 1.66 -15.84
N GLY A 380 -34.82 1.50 -15.02
CA GLY A 380 -34.49 2.40 -13.90
C GLY A 380 -33.18 3.18 -14.09
N SER A 381 -32.84 4.05 -13.14
CA SER A 381 -31.62 4.87 -13.15
C SER A 381 -30.29 4.09 -13.21
N ASN A 382 -30.29 2.82 -12.81
CA ASN A 382 -29.11 1.95 -12.91
C ASN A 382 -28.83 1.50 -14.36
N PHE A 383 -29.86 1.39 -15.20
CA PHE A 383 -29.69 1.17 -16.62
C PHE A 383 -29.28 2.47 -17.31
N ALA A 384 -29.88 3.61 -16.93
CA ALA A 384 -29.53 4.91 -17.47
C ALA A 384 -28.04 5.28 -17.26
N ILE A 385 -27.48 5.00 -16.08
CA ILE A 385 -26.04 5.23 -15.84
C ILE A 385 -25.17 4.30 -16.68
N LEU A 386 -25.56 3.03 -16.86
CA LEU A 386 -24.83 2.11 -17.73
C LEU A 386 -24.85 2.61 -19.19
N VAL A 387 -26.01 3.05 -19.68
CA VAL A 387 -26.14 3.66 -21.01
C VAL A 387 -25.26 4.89 -21.14
N LEU A 388 -25.21 5.77 -20.13
CA LEU A 388 -24.36 6.96 -20.14
C LEU A 388 -22.87 6.59 -20.20
N ILE A 389 -22.43 5.59 -19.42
CA ILE A 389 -21.03 5.12 -19.43
C ILE A 389 -20.68 4.53 -20.79
N LEU A 390 -21.53 3.64 -21.33
CA LEU A 390 -21.31 3.03 -22.64
C LEU A 390 -21.33 4.07 -23.75
N PHE A 391 -22.26 5.02 -23.71
CA PHE A 391 -22.33 6.14 -24.65
C PHE A 391 -21.04 6.97 -24.61
N SER A 392 -20.57 7.38 -23.43
CA SER A 392 -19.32 8.13 -23.29
C SER A 392 -18.11 7.33 -23.77
N LEU A 393 -18.03 6.04 -23.42
CA LEU A 393 -16.96 5.15 -23.86
C LEU A 393 -16.95 4.98 -25.38
N SER A 394 -18.11 4.71 -25.98
CA SER A 394 -18.25 4.59 -27.44
C SER A 394 -17.87 5.88 -28.14
N LEU A 395 -18.34 7.04 -27.64
CA LEU A 395 -18.00 8.33 -28.21
C LEU A 395 -16.49 8.58 -28.19
N ARG A 396 -15.83 8.30 -27.06
CA ARG A 396 -14.37 8.42 -26.89
C ARG A 396 -13.60 7.48 -27.81
N LEU A 397 -14.04 6.24 -27.94
CA LEU A 397 -13.40 5.26 -28.83
C LEU A 397 -13.56 5.63 -30.30
N LEU A 398 -14.70 6.20 -30.70
CA LEU A 398 -14.92 6.67 -32.08
C LEU A 398 -13.94 7.77 -32.49
N ILE A 399 -13.53 8.61 -31.54
CA ILE A 399 -12.59 9.72 -31.77
C ILE A 399 -11.20 9.47 -31.18
N VAL A 400 -10.84 8.23 -30.83
CA VAL A 400 -9.54 7.90 -30.20
C VAL A 400 -8.36 8.25 -31.11
N ASN A 401 -8.55 8.06 -32.41
CA ASN A 401 -7.57 8.39 -33.43
C ASN A 401 -7.53 9.88 -33.73
N PHE A 402 -8.34 10.72 -33.08
CA PHE A 402 -8.37 12.15 -33.34
C PHE A 402 -7.83 12.96 -32.15
N PRO A 403 -6.76 13.75 -32.35
CA PRO A 403 -5.97 13.86 -33.58
C PRO A 403 -5.08 12.63 -33.81
N SER A 404 -4.82 12.36 -35.09
CA SER A 404 -3.94 11.27 -35.54
C SER A 404 -2.56 11.82 -35.93
N PRO A 405 -1.47 11.07 -35.66
CA PRO A 405 -0.18 11.34 -36.29
C PRO A 405 -0.29 11.32 -37.81
N GLU A 406 0.47 12.21 -38.47
CA GLU A 406 0.62 12.19 -39.93
C GLU A 406 1.42 10.95 -40.33
N PRO A 407 0.90 10.10 -41.24
CA PRO A 407 1.66 8.96 -41.76
C PRO A 407 2.92 9.45 -42.50
N GLY A 408 4.09 8.94 -42.12
CA GLY A 408 5.36 9.30 -42.75
C GLY A 408 6.58 8.98 -41.87
N GLU A 409 7.78 9.39 -42.28
CA GLU A 409 9.03 9.16 -41.54
C GLU A 409 8.99 9.75 -40.12
N ARG A 410 8.24 10.83 -39.93
CA ARG A 410 8.03 11.49 -38.64
C ARG A 410 6.85 10.96 -37.84
N TYR A 411 6.24 9.82 -38.20
CA TYR A 411 5.09 9.26 -37.47
C TYR A 411 5.35 9.11 -35.96
N TYR A 412 6.58 8.79 -35.59
CA TYR A 412 6.99 8.67 -34.18
C TYR A 412 7.22 10.01 -33.46
N GLU A 413 7.24 11.10 -34.21
CA GLU A 413 7.50 12.48 -33.77
C GLU A 413 6.27 13.40 -33.94
N THR A 414 5.22 12.96 -34.66
CA THR A 414 4.00 13.73 -34.92
C THR A 414 2.78 13.13 -34.21
N GLY A 415 1.67 13.87 -34.10
CA GLY A 415 0.39 13.38 -33.57
C GLY A 415 0.23 13.33 -32.05
N PHE A 416 1.23 13.81 -31.31
CA PHE A 416 1.12 13.97 -29.87
C PHE A 416 0.27 15.18 -29.50
N VAL A 417 -0.63 14.99 -28.56
CA VAL A 417 -1.35 16.07 -27.92
C VAL A 417 -0.71 16.38 -26.57
N PHE A 418 -0.28 17.62 -26.39
CA PHE A 418 0.17 18.11 -25.09
C PHE A 418 1.26 17.21 -24.47
N ASP A 419 1.09 16.80 -23.21
CA ASP A 419 2.03 15.96 -22.49
C ASP A 419 2.14 14.51 -23.01
N GLU A 420 1.35 14.09 -24.01
CA GLU A 420 1.56 12.80 -24.68
C GLU A 420 3.00 12.68 -25.21
N VAL A 421 3.60 13.80 -25.63
CA VAL A 421 5.00 13.86 -26.08
C VAL A 421 5.97 13.38 -25.01
N TYR A 422 5.66 13.60 -23.72
CA TYR A 422 6.48 13.16 -22.60
C TYR A 422 6.10 11.74 -22.17
N TYR A 423 4.81 11.45 -21.98
CA TYR A 423 4.38 10.19 -21.39
C TYR A 423 4.46 9.00 -22.37
N VAL A 424 4.12 9.21 -23.65
CA VAL A 424 4.25 8.16 -24.67
C VAL A 424 5.73 7.89 -24.96
N LYS A 425 6.55 8.95 -25.08
CA LYS A 425 8.00 8.78 -25.21
C LYS A 425 8.59 8.03 -24.02
N ALA A 426 8.18 8.37 -22.80
CA ALA A 426 8.61 7.64 -21.61
C ALA A 426 8.18 6.17 -21.68
N ALA A 427 6.94 5.86 -22.05
CA ALA A 427 6.47 4.49 -22.20
C ALA A 427 7.27 3.68 -23.24
N ARG A 428 7.63 4.30 -24.39
CA ARG A 428 8.48 3.67 -25.41
C ARG A 428 9.89 3.38 -24.91
N LEU A 429 10.47 4.28 -24.12
CA LEU A 429 11.79 4.05 -23.50
C LEU A 429 11.72 2.94 -22.45
N LEU A 430 10.63 2.89 -21.67
CA LEU A 430 10.38 1.79 -20.72
C LEU A 430 10.29 0.43 -21.41
N PHE A 431 9.77 0.36 -22.64
CA PHE A 431 9.80 -0.87 -23.43
C PHE A 431 11.23 -1.33 -23.78
N LYS A 432 12.15 -0.39 -23.99
CA LYS A 432 13.57 -0.64 -24.31
C LYS A 432 14.44 -0.90 -23.07
N GLY A 433 13.86 -0.88 -21.87
CA GLY A 433 14.60 -1.00 -20.61
C GLY A 433 15.23 0.31 -20.12
N GLU A 434 14.95 1.44 -20.77
CA GLU A 434 15.39 2.77 -20.35
C GLU A 434 14.29 3.50 -19.57
N SER A 435 14.61 4.58 -18.85
CA SER A 435 13.60 5.34 -18.12
C SER A 435 13.84 6.85 -18.18
N THR A 436 12.74 7.61 -18.18
CA THR A 436 12.74 9.09 -18.19
C THR A 436 11.47 9.63 -17.52
N ASN A 437 11.33 10.96 -17.46
CA ASN A 437 10.20 11.68 -16.87
C ASN A 437 10.03 11.31 -15.38
N HIS A 438 11.13 11.20 -14.63
CA HIS A 438 11.15 10.78 -13.22
C HIS A 438 10.53 11.80 -12.26
N GLU A 439 10.21 13.01 -12.74
CA GLU A 439 9.42 14.00 -12.01
C GLU A 439 7.99 13.49 -11.71
N HIS A 440 7.52 12.46 -12.41
CA HIS A 440 6.20 11.88 -12.20
C HIS A 440 6.25 10.38 -11.88
N PRO A 441 5.38 9.92 -10.94
CA PRO A 441 5.22 8.51 -10.61
C PRO A 441 4.92 7.62 -11.83
N PRO A 442 5.30 6.33 -11.80
CA PRO A 442 5.42 5.53 -13.02
C PRO A 442 4.13 4.87 -13.51
N LEU A 443 3.07 4.76 -12.70
CA LEU A 443 1.97 3.84 -12.98
C LEU A 443 1.25 4.12 -14.31
N VAL A 444 0.99 5.39 -14.64
CA VAL A 444 0.29 5.71 -15.88
C VAL A 444 1.18 5.47 -17.10
N LYS A 445 2.49 5.76 -17.01
CA LYS A 445 3.45 5.43 -18.08
C LYS A 445 3.50 3.92 -18.34
N MET A 446 3.43 3.10 -17.29
CA MET A 446 3.31 1.64 -17.41
C MET A 446 1.98 1.22 -18.04
N LEU A 447 0.86 1.88 -17.75
CA LEU A 447 -0.42 1.61 -18.41
C LEU A 447 -0.39 2.00 -19.89
N ILE A 448 0.24 3.11 -20.26
CA ILE A 448 0.47 3.50 -21.66
C ILE A 448 1.32 2.44 -22.36
N LEU A 449 2.40 1.97 -21.73
CA LEU A 449 3.21 0.87 -22.25
C LEU A 449 2.38 -0.40 -22.47
N ILE A 450 1.56 -0.82 -21.50
CA ILE A 450 0.66 -1.97 -21.66
C ILE A 450 -0.32 -1.73 -22.82
N GLY A 451 -0.82 -0.51 -22.99
CA GLY A 451 -1.68 -0.14 -24.11
C GLY A 451 -0.96 -0.29 -25.45
N ILE A 452 0.28 0.17 -25.55
CA ILE A 452 1.14 -0.01 -26.73
C ILE A 452 1.35 -1.51 -27.04
N LEU A 453 1.59 -2.33 -26.02
CA LEU A 453 1.79 -3.78 -26.20
C LEU A 453 0.53 -4.50 -26.72
N ILE A 454 -0.66 -4.06 -26.31
CA ILE A 454 -1.93 -4.73 -26.65
C ILE A 454 -2.50 -4.21 -27.98
N PHE A 455 -2.47 -2.90 -28.20
CA PHE A 455 -3.15 -2.24 -29.32
C PHE A 455 -2.20 -1.65 -30.37
N GLY A 456 -0.88 -1.77 -30.15
CA GLY A 456 0.15 -1.19 -30.99
C GLY A 456 0.54 0.24 -30.57
N ASP A 457 1.69 0.70 -31.07
CA ASP A 457 2.21 2.05 -30.82
C ASP A 457 1.48 3.10 -31.69
N ASN A 458 0.24 3.38 -31.33
CA ASN A 458 -0.67 4.29 -32.03
C ASN A 458 -1.60 4.98 -31.00
N PRO A 459 -2.42 5.99 -31.41
CA PRO A 459 -3.30 6.70 -30.48
C PRO A 459 -4.22 5.81 -29.66
N LEU A 460 -4.70 4.69 -30.20
CA LEU A 460 -5.50 3.73 -29.43
C LEU A 460 -4.66 3.13 -28.29
N GLY A 461 -3.45 2.65 -28.57
CA GLY A 461 -2.54 2.15 -27.54
C GLY A 461 -2.19 3.19 -26.47
N TRP A 462 -1.99 4.45 -26.86
CA TRP A 462 -1.62 5.51 -25.92
C TRP A 462 -2.78 5.95 -25.01
N ARG A 463 -3.99 6.01 -25.57
CA ARG A 463 -5.15 6.67 -24.94
C ARG A 463 -6.13 5.68 -24.29
N PHE A 464 -6.06 4.38 -24.59
CA PHE A 464 -7.05 3.39 -24.17
C PHE A 464 -7.33 3.40 -22.65
N PHE A 465 -6.27 3.34 -21.82
CA PHE A 465 -6.46 3.29 -20.37
C PHE A 465 -6.95 4.62 -19.77
N SER A 466 -6.62 5.77 -20.38
CA SER A 466 -7.21 7.06 -20.03
C SER A 466 -8.70 7.09 -20.33
N ILE A 467 -9.09 6.67 -21.55
CA ILE A 467 -10.48 6.59 -22.00
C ILE A 467 -11.31 5.67 -21.10
N LEU A 468 -10.76 4.50 -20.78
CA LEU A 468 -11.40 3.52 -19.91
C LEU A 468 -11.58 4.09 -18.49
N SER A 469 -10.53 4.66 -17.91
CA SER A 469 -10.56 5.21 -16.54
C SER A 469 -11.50 6.40 -16.42
N SER A 470 -11.54 7.27 -17.43
CA SER A 470 -12.46 8.41 -17.48
C SER A 470 -13.92 7.94 -17.61
N SER A 471 -14.19 6.92 -18.43
CA SER A 471 -15.54 6.35 -18.58
C SER A 471 -16.02 5.68 -17.27
N ILE A 472 -15.13 4.95 -16.59
CA ILE A 472 -15.41 4.35 -15.27
C ILE A 472 -15.68 5.45 -14.23
N SER A 473 -14.96 6.57 -14.28
CA SER A 473 -15.12 7.68 -13.34
C SER A 473 -16.53 8.28 -13.33
N ILE A 474 -17.24 8.26 -14.47
CA ILE A 474 -18.67 8.66 -14.54
C ILE A 474 -19.53 7.78 -13.61
N GLY A 475 -19.34 6.46 -13.69
CA GLY A 475 -20.03 5.49 -12.83
C GLY A 475 -19.60 5.60 -11.37
N LEU A 476 -18.31 5.82 -11.10
CA LEU A 476 -17.81 6.01 -9.73
C LEU A 476 -18.37 7.28 -9.10
N LEU A 477 -18.51 8.38 -9.85
CA LEU A 477 -19.14 9.60 -9.37
C LEU A 477 -20.62 9.37 -9.01
N TYR A 478 -21.38 8.68 -9.87
CA TYR A 478 -22.74 8.25 -9.57
C TYR A 478 -22.79 7.43 -8.26
N LEU A 479 -21.92 6.43 -8.13
CA LEU A 479 -21.87 5.57 -6.94
C LEU A 479 -21.47 6.35 -5.69
N LEU A 480 -20.50 7.26 -5.77
CA LEU A 480 -20.05 8.08 -4.66
C LEU A 480 -21.20 8.94 -4.14
N MET A 481 -21.85 9.68 -5.04
CA MET A 481 -23.00 10.52 -4.69
C MET A 481 -24.16 9.68 -4.15
N LEU A 482 -24.43 8.50 -4.71
CA LEU A 482 -25.48 7.60 -4.23
C LEU A 482 -25.20 7.09 -2.82
N ASN A 483 -23.95 6.77 -2.48
CA ASN A 483 -23.58 6.33 -1.12
C ASN A 483 -23.66 7.49 -0.10
N ILE A 484 -23.52 8.74 -0.53
CA ILE A 484 -23.60 9.91 0.34
C ILE A 484 -25.05 10.38 0.52
N MET A 485 -25.83 10.40 -0.55
CA MET A 485 -27.13 11.08 -0.62
C MET A 485 -28.33 10.15 -0.70
N GLY A 486 -28.14 8.89 -1.08
CA GLY A 486 -29.23 7.92 -1.24
C GLY A 486 -30.24 8.24 -2.36
N ASN A 487 -30.00 9.27 -3.17
CA ASN A 487 -30.92 9.72 -4.21
C ASN A 487 -30.36 9.45 -5.61
N ARG A 488 -30.99 8.53 -6.34
CA ARG A 488 -30.54 8.09 -7.67
C ARG A 488 -30.65 9.18 -8.73
N PHE A 489 -31.70 10.01 -8.70
CA PHE A 489 -31.89 11.09 -9.67
C PHE A 489 -30.76 12.12 -9.56
N LYS A 490 -30.50 12.61 -8.34
CA LYS A 490 -29.42 13.57 -8.09
C LYS A 490 -28.05 12.99 -8.48
N SER A 491 -27.82 11.73 -8.13
CA SER A 491 -26.58 11.01 -8.46
C SER A 491 -26.38 10.90 -9.97
N PHE A 492 -27.44 10.57 -10.70
CA PHE A 492 -27.40 10.48 -12.16
C PHE A 492 -27.14 11.86 -12.78
N SER A 493 -27.80 12.90 -12.30
CA SER A 493 -27.60 14.26 -12.83
C SER A 493 -26.18 14.78 -12.62
N ALA A 494 -25.54 14.50 -11.48
CA ALA A 494 -24.14 14.87 -11.29
C ALA A 494 -23.21 14.12 -12.25
N ALA A 495 -23.44 12.81 -12.43
CA ALA A 495 -22.69 12.00 -13.39
C ALA A 495 -22.91 12.46 -14.83
N LEU A 496 -24.13 12.88 -15.20
CA LEU A 496 -24.47 13.42 -16.50
C LEU A 496 -23.76 14.76 -16.77
N LEU A 497 -23.79 15.70 -15.80
CA LEU A 497 -23.07 16.97 -15.93
C LEU A 497 -21.55 16.76 -16.08
N PHE A 498 -20.98 15.82 -15.32
CA PHE A 498 -19.56 15.46 -15.43
C PHE A 498 -19.22 14.77 -16.75
N ALA A 499 -20.08 13.87 -17.25
CA ALA A 499 -19.85 13.15 -18.51
C ALA A 499 -19.80 14.09 -19.72
N PHE A 500 -20.52 15.21 -19.67
CA PHE A 500 -20.55 16.26 -20.68
C PHE A 500 -19.68 17.48 -20.31
N ASP A 501 -18.84 17.40 -19.28
CA ASP A 501 -17.80 18.41 -19.08
C ASP A 501 -16.70 18.23 -20.12
N ILE A 502 -16.49 19.27 -20.92
CA ILE A 502 -15.57 19.22 -22.05
C ILE A 502 -14.11 19.06 -21.60
N MET A 503 -13.70 19.65 -20.47
CA MET A 503 -12.33 19.47 -19.97
C MET A 503 -12.11 18.04 -19.42
N ALA A 504 -13.04 17.53 -18.60
CA ALA A 504 -13.01 16.14 -18.11
C ALA A 504 -13.08 15.14 -19.28
N PHE A 505 -13.84 15.48 -20.32
CA PHE A 505 -13.86 14.70 -21.55
C PHE A 505 -12.49 14.71 -22.23
N ASN A 506 -11.94 15.89 -22.46
CA ASN A 506 -10.70 16.10 -23.18
C ASN A 506 -9.50 15.46 -22.48
N ILE A 507 -9.34 15.66 -21.18
CA ILE A 507 -8.26 15.05 -20.39
C ILE A 507 -8.41 13.52 -20.32
N GLY A 508 -9.64 13.02 -20.32
CA GLY A 508 -9.93 11.59 -20.42
C GLY A 508 -9.69 10.99 -21.81
N GLN A 509 -9.50 11.82 -22.85
CA GLN A 509 -9.35 11.40 -24.24
C GLN A 509 -7.87 11.29 -24.66
N ILE A 510 -6.94 11.87 -23.89
CA ILE A 510 -5.51 11.90 -24.19
C ILE A 510 -4.69 11.10 -23.18
N GLY A 511 -3.49 10.68 -23.57
CA GLY A 511 -2.55 9.89 -22.77
C GLY A 511 -1.89 10.65 -21.62
N MET A 512 -2.70 11.18 -20.69
CA MET A 512 -2.26 11.94 -19.51
C MET A 512 -2.47 11.22 -18.17
N LEU A 513 -1.79 11.70 -17.13
CA LEU A 513 -1.83 11.14 -15.78
C LEU A 513 -3.20 11.29 -15.07
N ASP A 514 -3.94 12.34 -15.40
CA ASP A 514 -5.07 12.84 -14.60
C ASP A 514 -6.30 11.93 -14.61
N ALA A 515 -6.65 11.34 -15.76
CA ALA A 515 -7.86 10.51 -15.89
C ALA A 515 -7.81 9.26 -15.01
N VAL A 516 -6.67 8.57 -15.00
CA VAL A 516 -6.43 7.39 -14.17
C VAL A 516 -6.35 7.79 -12.69
N THR A 517 -5.67 8.91 -12.39
CA THR A 517 -5.58 9.45 -11.02
C THR A 517 -6.98 9.71 -10.44
N LEU A 518 -7.86 10.37 -11.19
CA LEU A 518 -9.22 10.68 -10.76
C LEU A 518 -10.06 9.43 -10.49
N MET A 519 -9.95 8.40 -11.33
CA MET A 519 -10.62 7.12 -11.13
C MET A 519 -10.25 6.51 -9.78
N PHE A 520 -8.96 6.46 -9.45
CA PHE A 520 -8.50 5.94 -8.16
C PHE A 520 -8.93 6.79 -6.97
N ILE A 521 -8.90 8.12 -7.08
CA ILE A 521 -9.41 9.03 -6.04
C ILE A 521 -10.90 8.77 -5.78
N LEU A 522 -11.73 8.67 -6.83
CA LEU A 522 -13.16 8.39 -6.69
C LEU A 522 -13.40 7.00 -6.06
N ALA A 523 -12.68 5.97 -6.50
CA ALA A 523 -12.78 4.63 -5.94
C ALA A 523 -12.36 4.61 -4.46
N ALA A 524 -11.26 5.28 -4.10
CA ALA A 524 -10.77 5.43 -2.73
C ALA A 524 -11.80 6.13 -1.83
N SER A 525 -12.46 7.15 -2.38
CA SER A 525 -13.51 7.92 -1.71
C SER A 525 -14.76 7.08 -1.45
N ILE A 526 -15.18 6.24 -2.40
CA ILE A 526 -16.29 5.30 -2.19
C ILE A 526 -15.95 4.31 -1.08
N MET A 527 -14.73 3.78 -1.07
CA MET A 527 -14.28 2.86 -0.01
C MET A 527 -14.26 3.56 1.36
N LEU A 528 -13.83 4.82 1.43
CA LEU A 528 -13.88 5.64 2.63
C LEU A 528 -15.31 5.82 3.15
N VAL A 529 -16.25 6.22 2.27
CA VAL A 529 -17.67 6.41 2.62
C VAL A 529 -18.32 5.10 3.08
N LYS A 530 -17.90 3.96 2.51
CA LYS A 530 -18.31 2.61 2.90
C LYS A 530 -17.56 2.06 4.13
N GLU A 531 -16.73 2.86 4.78
CA GLU A 531 -15.94 2.50 5.96
C GLU A 531 -14.96 1.32 5.72
N ARG A 532 -14.53 1.12 4.46
CA ARG A 532 -13.52 0.14 4.03
C ARG A 532 -12.14 0.80 3.95
N TYR A 533 -11.57 1.10 5.12
CA TYR A 533 -10.38 1.94 5.23
C TYR A 533 -9.11 1.36 4.55
N ASP A 534 -8.86 0.04 4.62
CA ASP A 534 -7.70 -0.56 3.95
C ASP A 534 -7.78 -0.40 2.43
N SER A 535 -8.93 -0.72 1.84
CA SER A 535 -9.15 -0.58 0.40
C SER A 535 -9.08 0.88 -0.03
N SER A 536 -9.54 1.80 0.83
CA SER A 536 -9.38 3.24 0.60
C SER A 536 -7.90 3.64 0.55
N GLY A 537 -7.09 3.20 1.52
CA GLY A 537 -5.65 3.46 1.55
C GLY A 537 -4.91 2.87 0.37
N LEU A 538 -5.22 1.63 -0.03
CA LEU A 538 -4.63 1.00 -1.22
C LEU A 538 -4.91 1.82 -2.48
N LEU A 539 -6.17 2.23 -2.69
CA LEU A 539 -6.57 3.02 -3.87
C LEU A 539 -5.96 4.43 -3.86
N PHE A 540 -5.82 5.06 -2.69
CA PHE A 540 -5.07 6.31 -2.55
C PHE A 540 -3.58 6.13 -2.87
N GLY A 541 -2.97 5.01 -2.47
CA GLY A 541 -1.59 4.68 -2.85
C GLY A 541 -1.43 4.51 -4.37
N LEU A 542 -2.39 3.87 -5.04
CA LEU A 542 -2.41 3.80 -6.51
C LEU A 542 -2.60 5.18 -7.16
N ALA A 543 -3.44 6.05 -6.58
CA ALA A 543 -3.57 7.43 -7.05
C ALA A 543 -2.24 8.20 -6.93
N LEU A 544 -1.51 8.03 -5.82
CA LEU A 544 -0.18 8.60 -5.64
C LEU A 544 0.82 8.06 -6.67
N LEU A 545 0.73 6.78 -7.03
CA LEU A 545 1.54 6.17 -8.09
C LEU A 545 1.19 6.67 -9.49
N CYS A 546 0.03 7.29 -9.69
CA CYS A 546 -0.30 8.00 -10.92
C CYS A 546 0.20 9.44 -10.91
N LYS A 547 -0.03 10.18 -9.81
CA LYS A 547 0.32 11.60 -9.69
C LYS A 547 0.43 12.02 -8.22
N LEU A 548 1.55 12.64 -7.85
CA LEU A 548 1.83 13.02 -6.47
C LEU A 548 0.81 14.03 -5.90
N SER A 549 0.21 14.89 -6.74
CA SER A 549 -0.80 15.87 -6.32
C SER A 549 -2.10 15.25 -5.83
N SER A 550 -2.33 13.95 -6.04
CA SER A 550 -3.46 13.23 -5.44
C SER A 550 -3.43 13.22 -3.91
N ILE A 551 -2.29 13.56 -3.28
CA ILE A 551 -2.17 13.77 -1.84
C ILE A 551 -3.17 14.82 -1.31
N PHE A 552 -3.52 15.82 -2.12
CA PHE A 552 -4.49 16.85 -1.77
C PHE A 552 -5.87 16.27 -1.49
N SER A 553 -6.26 15.23 -2.24
CA SER A 553 -7.54 14.54 -2.06
C SER A 553 -7.64 13.80 -0.72
N LEU A 554 -6.55 13.57 0.02
CA LEU A 554 -6.61 13.06 1.39
C LEU A 554 -7.32 14.03 2.36
N GLY A 555 -7.56 15.28 1.97
CA GLY A 555 -8.44 16.20 2.71
C GLY A 555 -9.84 15.62 2.96
N ILE A 556 -10.34 14.72 2.11
CA ILE A 556 -11.65 14.08 2.32
C ILE A 556 -11.69 13.18 3.57
N LEU A 557 -10.54 12.81 4.15
CA LEU A 557 -10.46 12.03 5.37
C LEU A 557 -11.14 12.72 6.55
N PHE A 558 -11.36 14.04 6.52
CA PHE A 558 -12.16 14.75 7.53
C PHE A 558 -13.66 14.43 7.47
N PHE A 559 -14.16 13.81 6.38
CA PHE A 559 -15.59 13.50 6.22
C PHE A 559 -16.14 12.57 7.32
N PRO A 560 -15.55 11.39 7.61
CA PRO A 560 -16.00 10.54 8.71
C PRO A 560 -16.03 11.24 10.08
N LEU A 561 -15.08 12.15 10.36
CA LEU A 561 -15.05 12.93 11.60
C LEU A 561 -16.28 13.82 11.70
N ALA A 562 -16.52 14.65 10.68
CA ALA A 562 -17.65 15.57 10.66
C ALA A 562 -18.99 14.84 10.68
N LYS A 563 -19.12 13.75 9.92
CA LYS A 563 -20.32 12.88 9.93
C LYS A 563 -20.66 12.40 11.34
N ARG A 564 -19.65 12.03 12.14
CA ARG A 564 -19.85 11.62 13.55
C ARG A 564 -20.19 12.80 14.46
N ILE A 565 -19.56 13.97 14.26
CA ILE A 565 -19.84 15.19 15.03
C ILE A 565 -21.27 15.67 14.78
N PHE A 566 -21.71 15.71 13.52
CA PHE A 566 -23.06 16.14 13.15
C PHE A 566 -24.14 15.21 13.72
N LYS A 567 -23.90 13.90 13.72
CA LYS A 567 -24.83 12.93 14.31
C LYS A 567 -24.92 13.01 15.84
N ASN A 568 -23.82 13.31 16.53
CA ASN A 568 -23.73 13.21 17.99
C ASN A 568 -23.79 14.56 18.72
N GLY A 569 -23.75 15.69 18.00
CA GLY A 569 -23.95 17.04 18.53
C GLY A 569 -22.83 17.61 19.43
N LYS A 570 -21.84 16.81 19.84
CA LYS A 570 -20.70 17.25 20.66
C LYS A 570 -19.38 16.69 20.12
N ILE A 571 -18.36 17.54 20.05
CA ILE A 571 -16.98 17.11 19.82
C ILE A 571 -16.51 16.43 21.12
N ARG A 572 -16.22 15.14 21.03
CA ARG A 572 -15.62 14.39 22.14
C ARG A 572 -14.19 14.03 21.75
N VAL A 573 -13.26 14.11 22.70
CA VAL A 573 -11.86 13.68 22.51
C VAL A 573 -11.81 12.27 21.92
N LYS A 574 -12.69 11.37 22.38
CA LYS A 574 -12.85 10.01 21.84
C LYS A 574 -13.11 9.97 20.34
N THR A 575 -13.94 10.88 19.81
CA THR A 575 -14.29 10.92 18.38
C THR A 575 -13.12 11.38 17.53
N ILE A 576 -12.37 12.38 17.99
CA ILE A 576 -11.14 12.85 17.34
C ILE A 576 -10.10 11.72 17.32
N PHE A 577 -9.93 11.03 18.46
CA PHE A 577 -8.99 9.93 18.56
C PHE A 577 -9.34 8.76 17.63
N GLU A 578 -10.62 8.35 17.56
CA GLU A 578 -11.07 7.30 16.64
C GLU A 578 -10.89 7.69 15.17
N TRP A 579 -11.06 8.97 14.84
CA TRP A 579 -10.78 9.48 13.51
C TRP A 579 -9.29 9.48 13.18
N LEU A 580 -8.44 9.91 14.12
CA LEU A 580 -6.99 9.94 13.94
C LEU A 580 -6.47 8.53 13.65
N ILE A 581 -6.95 7.53 14.39
CA ILE A 581 -6.64 6.10 14.18
C ILE A 581 -6.98 5.66 12.75
N MET A 582 -8.18 6.02 12.27
CA MET A 582 -8.62 5.71 10.91
C MET A 582 -7.75 6.42 9.86
N ALA A 583 -7.46 7.71 10.05
CA ALA A 583 -6.66 8.51 9.13
C ALA A 583 -5.24 7.96 9.01
N VAL A 584 -4.58 7.68 10.14
CA VAL A 584 -3.24 7.05 10.19
C VAL A 584 -3.24 5.73 9.45
N ARG A 585 -4.27 4.88 9.65
CA ARG A 585 -4.37 3.59 8.95
C ARG A 585 -4.42 3.75 7.43
N ILE A 586 -5.21 4.70 6.92
CA ILE A 586 -5.36 4.95 5.49
C ILE A 586 -4.07 5.51 4.90
N VAL A 587 -3.48 6.51 5.56
CA VAL A 587 -2.24 7.15 5.12
C VAL A 587 -1.10 6.13 5.11
N LEU A 588 -0.95 5.33 6.17
CA LEU A 588 0.06 4.28 6.23
C LEU A 588 -0.08 3.29 5.06
N MET A 589 -1.30 2.79 4.81
CA MET A 589 -1.54 1.89 3.68
C MET A 589 -1.22 2.56 2.32
N ALA A 590 -1.60 3.83 2.14
CA ALA A 590 -1.33 4.58 0.91
C ALA A 590 0.17 4.81 0.69
N SER A 591 0.89 5.27 1.72
CA SER A 591 2.35 5.49 1.68
C SER A 591 3.08 4.21 1.32
N VAL A 592 2.65 3.09 1.89
CA VAL A 592 3.32 1.81 1.66
C VAL A 592 3.06 1.28 0.23
N VAL A 593 1.82 1.33 -0.27
CA VAL A 593 1.53 0.97 -1.67
C VAL A 593 2.33 1.86 -2.63
N PHE A 594 2.40 3.16 -2.35
CA PHE A 594 3.18 4.11 -3.14
C PHE A 594 4.68 3.81 -3.15
N LEU A 595 5.30 3.64 -1.98
CA LEU A 595 6.73 3.37 -1.89
C LEU A 595 7.12 2.03 -2.50
N VAL A 596 6.30 0.99 -2.34
CA VAL A 596 6.56 -0.32 -2.98
C VAL A 596 6.40 -0.24 -4.50
N GLY A 597 5.40 0.49 -5.00
CA GLY A 597 5.24 0.69 -6.44
C GLY A 597 6.40 1.46 -7.07
N LEU A 598 6.90 2.52 -6.40
CA LEU A 598 8.11 3.22 -6.82
C LEU A 598 9.33 2.30 -6.79
N TRP A 599 9.48 1.51 -5.72
CA TRP A 599 10.59 0.59 -5.58
C TRP A 599 10.65 -0.44 -6.71
N ILE A 600 9.51 -1.04 -7.07
CA ILE A 600 9.41 -1.99 -8.19
C ILE A 600 9.92 -1.33 -9.47
N TYR A 601 9.53 -0.08 -9.72
CA TYR A 601 9.99 0.68 -10.89
C TYR A 601 11.49 0.97 -10.82
N ASP A 602 11.98 1.49 -9.70
CA ASP A 602 13.37 1.92 -9.54
C ASP A 602 14.35 0.75 -9.71
N VAL A 603 14.00 -0.42 -9.17
CA VAL A 603 14.78 -1.65 -9.36
C VAL A 603 14.68 -2.16 -10.79
N ALA A 604 13.47 -2.21 -11.37
CA ALA A 604 13.28 -2.74 -12.72
C ALA A 604 14.05 -1.95 -13.79
N TYR A 605 14.22 -0.64 -13.58
CA TYR A 605 14.89 0.26 -14.54
C TYR A 605 16.26 0.77 -14.07
N GLY A 606 16.77 0.26 -12.94
CA GLY A 606 18.10 0.60 -12.44
C GLY A 606 18.32 2.08 -12.08
N VAL A 607 17.27 2.79 -11.64
CA VAL A 607 17.30 4.23 -11.34
C VAL A 607 17.25 4.51 -9.85
N PHE A 608 17.72 5.70 -9.45
CA PHE A 608 17.74 6.16 -8.05
C PHE A 608 18.41 5.19 -7.06
N SER A 609 19.34 4.36 -7.55
CA SER A 609 19.94 3.27 -6.76
C SER A 609 18.87 2.34 -6.17
N GLY A 610 17.80 2.09 -6.93
CA GLY A 610 16.61 1.34 -6.51
C GLY A 610 15.74 2.04 -5.47
N SER A 611 16.07 3.26 -5.01
CA SER A 611 15.49 3.87 -3.82
C SER A 611 14.24 4.70 -4.06
N PRO A 612 13.05 4.22 -3.61
CA PRO A 612 11.82 4.99 -3.75
C PRO A 612 11.84 6.27 -2.89
N LEU A 613 12.66 6.31 -1.83
CA LEU A 613 12.84 7.52 -1.04
C LEU A 613 13.72 8.54 -1.77
N ASN A 614 14.76 8.10 -2.48
CA ASN A 614 15.57 8.99 -3.30
C ASN A 614 14.74 9.53 -4.48
N HIS A 615 13.94 8.67 -5.11
CA HIS A 615 13.02 9.06 -6.16
C HIS A 615 11.95 10.03 -5.64
N LEU A 616 11.37 9.79 -4.47
CA LEU A 616 10.44 10.72 -3.83
C LEU A 616 11.09 12.08 -3.52
N ASN A 617 12.32 12.07 -3.00
CA ASN A 617 13.09 13.28 -2.75
C ASN A 617 13.38 14.04 -4.05
N TYR A 618 13.76 13.33 -5.12
CA TYR A 618 13.94 13.91 -6.45
C TYR A 618 12.66 14.58 -6.95
N MET A 619 11.52 13.88 -6.90
CA MET A 619 10.22 14.45 -7.29
C MET A 619 9.88 15.70 -6.47
N PHE A 620 10.11 15.69 -5.16
CA PHE A 620 9.85 16.83 -4.31
C PHE A 620 10.73 18.04 -4.68
N ASN A 621 12.03 17.82 -4.85
CA ASN A 621 12.99 18.87 -5.19
C ASN A 621 12.72 19.44 -6.60
N TYR A 622 12.44 18.58 -7.57
CA TYR A 622 12.07 18.99 -8.92
C TYR A 622 10.84 19.91 -8.91
N HIS A 623 9.79 19.57 -8.16
CA HIS A 623 8.60 20.42 -8.10
C HIS A 623 8.79 21.70 -7.27
N ASN A 624 9.77 21.74 -6.37
CA ASN A 624 10.06 22.93 -5.56
C ASN A 624 10.78 24.03 -6.38
N ILE A 625 11.55 23.64 -7.40
CA ILE A 625 12.25 24.59 -8.29
C ILE A 625 11.36 25.16 -9.41
N LEU A 626 10.20 24.54 -9.69
CA LEU A 626 9.25 25.01 -10.71
C LEU A 626 8.46 26.22 -10.23
N ARG A 627 9.12 27.39 -10.23
CA ARG A 627 8.53 28.68 -9.88
C ARG A 627 8.45 29.61 -11.08
N TYR A 628 7.44 30.47 -11.08
CA TYR A 628 7.30 31.54 -12.07
C TYR A 628 7.78 32.86 -11.47
N ASP A 629 8.42 33.69 -12.29
CA ASP A 629 8.86 35.04 -11.88
C ASP A 629 7.84 36.10 -12.29
N ASP A 630 7.08 35.84 -13.34
CA ASP A 630 6.10 36.75 -13.93
C ASP A 630 4.69 36.14 -13.87
N PRO A 631 3.77 36.69 -13.05
CA PRO A 631 2.42 36.17 -12.94
C PRO A 631 1.59 36.30 -14.22
N GLU A 632 1.96 37.19 -15.16
CA GLU A 632 1.22 37.35 -16.43
C GLU A 632 1.41 36.16 -17.38
N LYS A 633 2.49 35.39 -17.20
CA LYS A 633 2.77 34.17 -17.98
C LYS A 633 2.05 32.93 -17.45
N VAL A 634 1.32 33.05 -16.34
CA VAL A 634 0.64 31.93 -15.68
C VAL A 634 -0.85 32.19 -15.64
N ILE A 635 -1.64 31.23 -16.11
CA ILE A 635 -3.08 31.27 -15.89
C ILE A 635 -3.33 30.85 -14.44
N LEU A 636 -3.43 31.82 -13.54
CA LEU A 636 -3.56 31.57 -12.10
C LEU A 636 -4.94 30.98 -11.72
N PRO A 637 -5.06 30.24 -10.60
CA PRO A 637 -6.26 29.45 -10.29
C PRO A 637 -7.57 30.22 -10.17
N LEU A 638 -7.54 31.50 -9.78
CA LEU A 638 -8.77 32.30 -9.72
C LEU A 638 -9.29 32.65 -11.11
N LYS A 639 -8.41 32.74 -12.12
CA LYS A 639 -8.79 32.95 -13.52
C LYS A 639 -9.53 31.74 -14.10
N TRP A 640 -9.23 30.52 -13.62
CA TRP A 640 -9.92 29.29 -14.05
C TRP A 640 -11.43 29.33 -13.77
N ILE A 641 -11.82 30.06 -12.73
CA ILE A 641 -13.19 30.13 -12.23
C ILE A 641 -13.78 31.54 -12.37
N ASN A 642 -13.16 32.41 -13.17
CA ASN A 642 -13.58 33.80 -13.33
C ASN A 642 -14.64 33.93 -14.45
N PRO A 643 -15.87 34.39 -14.14
CA PRO A 643 -16.90 34.62 -15.15
C PRO A 643 -16.71 35.92 -15.97
N LEU A 644 -15.91 36.86 -15.48
CA LEU A 644 -15.73 38.19 -16.08
C LEU A 644 -14.51 38.27 -17.00
N ASP A 645 -13.42 37.59 -16.62
CA ASP A 645 -12.19 37.44 -17.41
C ASP A 645 -11.80 35.96 -17.45
N PRO A 646 -12.54 35.13 -18.19
CA PRO A 646 -12.19 33.73 -18.33
C PRO A 646 -10.90 33.57 -19.12
N PHE A 647 -10.14 32.52 -18.83
CA PHE A 647 -8.97 32.21 -19.63
C PHE A 647 -9.36 31.83 -21.07
N PRO A 648 -8.60 32.29 -22.08
CA PRO A 648 -8.87 31.92 -23.46
C PRO A 648 -8.64 30.42 -23.65
N PRO A 649 -9.23 29.80 -24.69
CA PRO A 649 -8.86 28.44 -25.06
C PRO A 649 -7.33 28.36 -25.23
N GLU A 650 -6.69 27.48 -24.45
CA GLU A 650 -5.23 27.42 -24.40
C GLU A 650 -4.70 26.39 -25.40
N LYS A 651 -3.70 26.79 -26.20
CA LYS A 651 -2.94 25.87 -27.04
C LYS A 651 -2.05 25.03 -26.13
N TYR A 652 -2.20 23.73 -26.17
CA TYR A 652 -1.27 22.81 -25.56
C TYR A 652 0.04 22.69 -26.39
N TYR A 653 0.93 23.69 -26.29
CA TYR A 653 2.30 23.82 -26.85
C TYR A 653 2.53 23.69 -28.38
N GLU A 654 3.62 24.31 -28.86
CA GLU A 654 3.93 24.54 -30.29
C GLU A 654 5.05 23.62 -30.86
N TYR A 655 5.71 22.81 -30.03
CA TYR A 655 6.92 22.08 -30.44
C TYR A 655 6.67 20.84 -31.34
N TYR A 656 5.52 20.17 -31.26
CA TYR A 656 5.14 19.01 -32.09
C TYR A 656 3.61 18.96 -32.28
N PRO A 657 3.09 18.38 -33.38
CA PRO A 657 1.92 18.91 -34.07
C PRO A 657 0.65 18.37 -33.41
N ILE A 658 -0.06 19.26 -32.70
CA ILE A 658 -1.48 19.57 -32.90
C ILE A 658 -1.94 20.42 -31.71
N ALA A 659 -2.39 21.66 -32.00
CA ALA A 659 -2.94 22.55 -31.00
C ALA A 659 -4.29 22.01 -30.50
N TYR A 660 -4.27 21.22 -29.45
CA TYR A 660 -5.46 20.78 -28.77
C TYR A 660 -5.89 21.87 -27.79
N TYR A 661 -7.14 22.31 -27.87
CA TYR A 661 -7.64 23.37 -26.99
C TYR A 661 -8.49 22.75 -25.88
N GLY A 662 -8.01 22.89 -24.65
CA GLY A 662 -8.84 22.66 -23.46
C GLY A 662 -9.66 23.90 -23.17
N ILE A 663 -10.98 23.82 -23.31
CA ILE A 663 -11.88 24.87 -22.82
C ILE A 663 -12.54 24.42 -21.52
N TYR A 664 -12.82 25.36 -20.62
CA TYR A 664 -13.66 25.11 -19.47
C TYR A 664 -15.15 25.10 -19.91
N THR A 665 -16.03 24.59 -19.05
CA THR A 665 -17.47 24.88 -19.18
C THR A 665 -17.84 26.08 -18.31
N PRO A 666 -18.77 26.96 -18.73
CA PRO A 666 -19.30 28.03 -17.90
C PRO A 666 -19.81 27.56 -16.52
N LEU A 667 -20.18 26.27 -16.40
CA LEU A 667 -20.57 25.70 -15.10
C LEU A 667 -19.44 25.71 -14.06
N TRP A 668 -18.16 25.87 -14.43
CA TRP A 668 -17.06 26.03 -13.47
C TRP A 668 -17.27 27.23 -12.54
N TRP A 669 -17.86 28.31 -13.03
CA TRP A 669 -18.14 29.53 -12.27
C TRP A 669 -19.15 29.31 -11.13
N SER A 670 -19.93 28.23 -11.20
CA SER A 670 -20.84 27.86 -10.12
C SER A 670 -20.13 27.56 -8.80
N ILE A 671 -18.80 27.38 -8.80
CA ILE A 671 -17.99 27.21 -7.60
C ILE A 671 -18.15 28.37 -6.60
N TRP A 672 -18.36 29.61 -7.09
CA TRP A 672 -18.59 30.81 -6.29
C TRP A 672 -19.92 30.78 -5.53
N ILE A 673 -20.89 30.01 -6.03
CA ILE A 673 -22.19 29.81 -5.37
C ILE A 673 -22.14 28.55 -4.51
N ILE A 674 -21.67 27.43 -5.08
CA ILE A 674 -21.73 26.11 -4.46
C ILE A 674 -20.86 26.05 -3.22
N THR A 675 -19.64 26.59 -3.26
CA THR A 675 -18.71 26.46 -2.12
C THR A 675 -19.23 27.21 -0.89
N PRO A 676 -19.59 28.51 -0.98
CA PRO A 676 -20.17 29.21 0.17
C PRO A 676 -21.52 28.63 0.59
N LEU A 677 -22.37 28.25 -0.37
CA LEU A 677 -23.68 27.70 -0.07
C LEU A 677 -23.58 26.34 0.64
N SER A 678 -22.67 25.47 0.22
CA SER A 678 -22.39 24.22 0.92
C SER A 678 -21.86 24.48 2.33
N LEU A 679 -20.97 25.47 2.51
CA LEU A 679 -20.49 25.86 3.85
C LEU A 679 -21.62 26.40 4.74
N ILE A 680 -22.49 27.27 4.22
CA ILE A 680 -23.64 27.83 4.97
C ILE A 680 -24.57 26.71 5.46
N GLU A 681 -24.88 25.72 4.62
CA GLU A 681 -25.72 24.58 5.02
C GLU A 681 -25.06 23.71 6.08
N VAL A 682 -23.74 23.53 5.99
CA VAL A 682 -22.97 22.82 7.00
C VAL A 682 -23.08 23.55 8.34
N LEU A 683 -22.94 24.88 8.35
CA LEU A 683 -23.01 25.70 9.55
C LEU A 683 -24.43 25.78 10.14
N ARG A 684 -25.46 25.87 9.29
CA ARG A 684 -26.88 26.00 9.71
C ARG A 684 -27.53 24.68 10.05
N GLU A 685 -27.48 23.72 9.14
CA GLU A 685 -28.26 22.48 9.20
C GLU A 685 -27.41 21.22 9.36
N LYS A 686 -26.08 21.34 9.34
CA LYS A 686 -25.13 20.21 9.47
C LYS A 686 -25.39 19.09 8.45
N LYS A 687 -25.79 19.47 7.22
CA LYS A 687 -26.08 18.53 6.13
C LYS A 687 -24.82 17.79 5.69
N ILE A 688 -24.81 16.47 5.88
CA ILE A 688 -23.67 15.58 5.57
C ILE A 688 -23.26 15.66 4.07
N PRO A 689 -24.18 15.64 3.09
CA PRO A 689 -23.79 15.75 1.68
C PRO A 689 -23.09 17.06 1.34
N ASP A 690 -23.60 18.17 1.86
CA ASP A 690 -23.05 19.51 1.60
C ASP A 690 -21.66 19.67 2.24
N PHE A 691 -21.41 19.03 3.38
CA PHE A 691 -20.05 18.96 3.94
C PHE A 691 -19.09 18.19 3.05
N PHE A 692 -19.49 17.05 2.49
CA PHE A 692 -18.63 16.29 1.58
C PHE A 692 -18.29 17.10 0.33
N ILE A 693 -19.28 17.80 -0.24
CA ILE A 693 -19.09 18.68 -1.41
C ILE A 693 -18.08 19.79 -1.09
N PHE A 694 -18.31 20.51 0.02
CA PHE A 694 -17.40 21.57 0.48
C PHE A 694 -15.98 21.04 0.68
N LEU A 695 -15.84 19.90 1.37
CA LEU A 695 -14.56 19.28 1.65
C LEU A 695 -13.86 18.83 0.37
N TRP A 696 -14.59 18.25 -0.59
CA TRP A 696 -14.04 17.83 -1.88
C TRP A 696 -13.48 19.03 -2.67
N ILE A 697 -14.28 20.08 -2.81
CA ILE A 697 -13.87 21.28 -3.56
C ILE A 697 -12.65 21.92 -2.89
N THR A 698 -12.73 22.13 -1.58
CA THR A 698 -11.65 22.76 -0.81
C THR A 698 -10.37 21.94 -0.89
N ALA A 699 -10.44 20.62 -0.68
CA ALA A 699 -9.28 19.74 -0.70
C ALA A 699 -8.57 19.71 -2.07
N ASN A 700 -9.32 19.84 -3.18
CA ASN A 700 -8.75 19.68 -4.52
C ASN A 700 -8.50 21.00 -5.27
N PHE A 701 -9.02 22.13 -4.79
CA PHE A 701 -8.81 23.45 -5.40
C PHE A 701 -7.91 24.37 -4.56
N LEU A 702 -8.15 24.45 -3.23
CA LEU A 702 -7.44 25.38 -2.36
C LEU A 702 -5.91 25.18 -2.37
N PRO A 703 -5.36 23.94 -2.38
CA PRO A 703 -3.91 23.76 -2.45
C PRO A 703 -3.29 24.44 -3.68
N TYR A 704 -3.94 24.39 -4.85
CA TYR A 704 -3.41 25.05 -6.05
C TYR A 704 -3.41 26.58 -5.93
N THR A 705 -4.41 27.17 -5.25
CA THR A 705 -4.38 28.61 -4.98
C THR A 705 -3.21 28.98 -4.08
N ILE A 706 -2.95 28.23 -3.01
CA ILE A 706 -1.81 28.49 -2.10
C ILE A 706 -0.48 28.30 -2.85
N LEU A 707 -0.34 27.20 -3.60
CA LEU A 707 0.86 26.91 -4.37
C LEU A 707 1.15 28.01 -5.40
N ALA A 708 0.13 28.47 -6.13
CA ALA A 708 0.30 29.45 -7.18
C ALA A 708 0.57 30.86 -6.60
N TYR A 709 -0.26 31.35 -5.68
CA TYR A 709 -0.18 32.74 -5.22
C TYR A 709 0.85 32.97 -4.11
N VAL A 710 1.11 31.97 -3.25
CA VAL A 710 2.01 32.12 -2.09
C VAL A 710 3.39 31.56 -2.39
N LEU A 711 3.47 30.41 -3.07
CA LEU A 711 4.75 29.76 -3.36
C LEU A 711 5.26 30.02 -4.78
N HIS A 712 4.54 30.83 -5.57
CA HIS A 712 4.85 31.14 -6.97
C HIS A 712 5.08 29.88 -7.83
N ARG A 713 4.40 28.77 -7.52
CA ARG A 713 4.55 27.52 -8.24
C ARG A 713 3.76 27.55 -9.54
N TRP A 714 4.34 27.03 -10.62
CA TRP A 714 3.62 26.78 -11.87
C TRP A 714 2.40 25.87 -11.66
N VAL A 715 1.26 26.28 -12.22
CA VAL A 715 -0.01 25.57 -12.18
C VAL A 715 -0.73 25.71 -13.52
N TYR A 716 -1.62 24.77 -13.82
CA TYR A 716 -2.32 24.72 -15.11
C TYR A 716 -3.83 24.49 -14.95
N PRO A 717 -4.68 25.05 -15.84
CA PRO A 717 -6.14 24.95 -15.72
C PRO A 717 -6.70 23.53 -15.60
N PHE A 718 -6.08 22.54 -16.26
CA PHE A 718 -6.53 21.15 -16.20
C PHE A 718 -6.38 20.51 -14.81
N TYR A 719 -5.61 21.11 -13.88
CA TYR A 719 -5.57 20.67 -12.49
C TYR A 719 -6.95 20.78 -11.81
N PHE A 720 -7.84 21.63 -12.35
CA PHE A 720 -9.22 21.75 -11.89
C PHE A 720 -10.06 20.49 -12.12
N CYS A 721 -9.64 19.56 -13.00
CA CYS A 721 -10.37 18.31 -13.27
C CYS A 721 -10.71 17.49 -12.02
N ILE A 722 -9.82 17.46 -11.03
CA ILE A 722 -10.03 16.71 -9.79
C ILE A 722 -11.10 17.40 -8.90
N THR A 723 -11.31 18.70 -9.08
CA THR A 723 -12.34 19.49 -8.37
C THR A 723 -13.75 19.26 -8.93
N LEU A 724 -13.86 18.92 -10.23
CA LEU A 724 -15.14 18.79 -10.94
C LEU A 724 -16.18 17.85 -10.32
N PRO A 725 -15.82 16.66 -9.79
CA PRO A 725 -16.80 15.81 -9.10
C PRO A 725 -17.52 16.54 -7.96
N GLY A 726 -16.78 17.30 -7.15
CA GLY A 726 -17.34 18.11 -6.07
C GLY A 726 -18.30 19.17 -6.59
N LEU A 727 -17.91 19.86 -7.66
CA LEU A 727 -18.72 20.88 -8.31
C LEU A 727 -20.06 20.32 -8.83
N TYR A 728 -20.04 19.20 -9.56
CA TYR A 728 -21.26 18.62 -10.14
C TYR A 728 -22.16 17.93 -9.10
N MET A 729 -21.59 17.32 -8.06
CA MET A 729 -22.35 16.90 -6.89
C MET A 729 -23.05 18.12 -6.24
N GLY A 730 -22.33 19.23 -6.13
CA GLY A 730 -22.83 20.51 -5.64
C GLY A 730 -23.98 21.08 -6.46
N LEU A 731 -23.85 21.20 -7.78
CA LEU A 731 -24.90 21.68 -8.68
C LEU A 731 -26.18 20.85 -8.55
N SER A 732 -26.04 19.53 -8.58
CA SER A 732 -27.17 18.61 -8.48
C SER A 732 -27.85 18.68 -7.10
N GLN A 733 -27.07 18.82 -6.02
CA GLN A 733 -27.60 18.96 -4.66
C GLN A 733 -28.24 20.33 -4.41
N CYS A 734 -27.63 21.42 -4.88
CA CYS A 734 -28.15 22.79 -4.73
C CYS A 734 -29.42 23.01 -5.55
N SER A 735 -29.51 22.42 -6.75
CA SER A 735 -30.70 22.52 -7.60
C SER A 735 -31.95 22.01 -6.88
N ALA A 736 -31.81 21.03 -6.00
CA ALA A 736 -32.90 20.48 -5.20
C ALA A 736 -33.56 21.47 -4.22
N ARG A 737 -32.95 22.64 -4.01
CA ARG A 737 -33.41 23.67 -3.07
C ARG A 737 -34.32 24.70 -3.71
N PHE A 738 -34.37 24.75 -5.04
CA PHE A 738 -35.26 25.65 -5.77
C PHE A 738 -36.65 25.05 -5.89
N LYS A 739 -37.69 25.90 -6.00
CA LYS A 739 -39.10 25.48 -6.12
C LYS A 739 -39.35 24.49 -7.26
N LYS A 740 -38.56 24.59 -8.35
CA LYS A 740 -38.66 23.76 -9.56
C LYS A 740 -37.31 23.09 -9.85
N PRO A 741 -36.88 22.11 -9.03
CA PRO A 741 -35.52 21.59 -9.06
C PRO A 741 -35.21 20.81 -10.34
N LYS A 742 -36.21 20.10 -10.89
CA LYS A 742 -36.09 19.38 -12.16
C LYS A 742 -35.84 20.33 -13.33
N ILE A 743 -36.54 21.45 -13.39
CA ILE A 743 -36.42 22.41 -14.49
C ILE A 743 -35.04 23.06 -14.48
N LEU A 744 -34.56 23.51 -13.32
CA LEU A 744 -33.21 24.08 -13.20
C LEU A 744 -32.14 23.08 -13.62
N LEU A 745 -32.23 21.83 -13.14
CA LEU A 745 -31.26 20.80 -13.45
C LEU A 745 -31.28 20.43 -14.94
N THR A 746 -32.47 20.35 -15.56
CA THR A 746 -32.62 20.17 -17.00
C THR A 746 -31.99 21.32 -17.77
N LEU A 747 -32.17 22.57 -17.35
CA LEU A 747 -31.57 23.73 -18.00
C LEU A 747 -30.04 23.72 -17.88
N LEU A 748 -29.50 23.42 -16.69
CA LEU A 748 -28.06 23.26 -16.50
C LEU A 748 -27.47 22.13 -17.34
N THR A 749 -28.16 21.00 -17.42
CA THR A 749 -27.77 19.89 -18.30
C THR A 749 -27.84 20.29 -19.76
N LEU A 750 -28.87 21.02 -20.20
CA LEU A 750 -29.00 21.49 -21.57
C LEU A 750 -27.84 22.45 -21.92
N VAL A 751 -27.52 23.39 -21.04
CA VAL A 751 -26.36 24.28 -21.21
C VAL A 751 -25.07 23.47 -21.32
N GLN A 752 -24.85 22.50 -20.43
CA GLN A 752 -23.66 21.65 -20.44
C GLN A 752 -23.55 20.82 -21.74
N VAL A 753 -24.65 20.21 -22.19
CA VAL A 753 -24.69 19.40 -23.41
C VAL A 753 -24.53 20.26 -24.65
N LEU A 754 -25.18 21.43 -24.73
CA LEU A 754 -25.01 22.37 -25.83
C LEU A 754 -23.56 22.86 -25.89
N TRP A 755 -22.97 23.20 -24.74
CA TRP A 755 -21.56 23.59 -24.67
C TRP A 755 -20.65 22.47 -25.15
N PHE A 756 -20.90 21.24 -24.69
CA PHE A 756 -20.17 20.07 -25.15
C PHE A 756 -20.28 19.89 -26.67
N ILE A 757 -21.49 19.99 -27.26
CA ILE A 757 -21.71 19.86 -28.71
C ILE A 757 -20.98 20.94 -29.50
N ILE A 758 -20.97 22.19 -29.01
CA ILE A 758 -20.28 23.32 -29.68
C ILE A 758 -18.77 23.07 -29.79
N TRP A 759 -18.20 22.39 -28.80
CA TRP A 759 -16.76 22.13 -28.66
C TRP A 759 -16.36 20.69 -29.00
N PHE A 760 -17.32 19.84 -29.37
CA PHE A 760 -17.11 18.45 -29.77
C PHE A 760 -17.25 18.28 -31.30
N PRO A 761 -16.37 17.51 -31.97
CA PRO A 761 -15.11 16.96 -31.47
C PRO A 761 -14.08 18.08 -31.23
N ILE A 762 -13.06 17.80 -30.40
CA ILE A 762 -12.06 18.80 -29.99
C ILE A 762 -11.47 19.52 -31.21
N LYS A 763 -11.55 20.85 -31.26
CA LYS A 763 -11.03 21.63 -32.39
C LYS A 763 -9.50 21.74 -32.32
N LEU A 764 -8.81 21.40 -33.40
CA LEU A 764 -7.33 21.44 -33.51
C LEU A 764 -6.77 22.83 -33.83
N ARG A 765 -7.65 23.78 -34.14
CA ARG A 765 -7.36 25.19 -34.43
C ARG A 765 -8.66 25.98 -34.21
N LEU A 766 -8.60 27.08 -33.46
CA LEU A 766 -9.59 28.14 -33.66
C LEU A 766 -9.31 28.71 -35.05
N MET A 767 -10.24 28.52 -35.99
CA MET A 767 -10.29 29.33 -37.22
C MET A 767 -10.76 30.72 -36.86
#